data_AF-A0AA88RTP1-F1
#
_entry.id   AF-A0AA88RTP1-F1
#
_cell.length_a   1.000
_cell.length_b   1.000
_cell.length_c   1.000
_cell.angle_alpha   90.00
_cell.angle_beta   90.00
_cell.angle_gamma   90.00
#
_symmetry.space_group_name_H-M   'P 1'
#
loop_
_entity.id
_entity.type
_entity.pdbx_description
1 polymer ?
#
loop_
_entity_poly.entity_id
_entity_poly.type
_entity_poly.pdbx_seq_one_letter_code
_entity_poly.pdbx_strand_id
1 'polypeptide(L)'
;MMPSSVASASAAQGAEENGVQSGLEVVLEIAPDRNQPPPSYWDRFQKRLREPSLARRKCCIYRVPKPVRDIDETAYTPKKVSIGPFHRGREGLKPLEDVKLEYFKNFLFRFHSMLTWQQCFDLVKQCEQDIRDCYAEEINGLDTDEFVEMILVDSGFIVELFLRNREDYFIDADDQRTRNPTMRTSLSHDLKLLENQIPMVIIRVLYDRILTTNNKPCVLELAISFFSEHNMQSLQPDSPDKVLYFADLIRTFFKPQSPRTAGSQSEILVFKYVNSATQLHDAGLKFKVSPSNCFLDIKLENGVLEIPCLNVYDATKPLLKNLMALEVCHYPYHSYILDYVIFMDLFIDTIEDVDLLIEEGIIVSWLGQSLGVATFFNNATTHFSLNSRNFYFSQLCHDLNAFYKGNWNRWKTTLNREYFGNPWKTVSTAAHGAEENGVQSGLDAEMDLNIAPDRSQPPPSYWDQFETRLRELKPSQAPGRCCIYRVPKAARDIDETAYTPRVVSIGPFHRGREGLKSLENLKLRYFKNSLSRLGLRWQDCFYLVKQCEQDIRDCYAEEISGLDTDEFVEMILVDSGFIVELFLREREAYFIDADDDFTTNPTVITSLSHDLKLLENQIPMAIIRFLYDRSLTTNSKPRVLELAISFFSRHNMQRVQPDSCDNVLHFADLIRTFFKPQSPRTAGSQREIPVFKYVTAQHNYITQDSSLRFVLASAYWI
;
A
#
# COMPACT_ATOMS: atom_id res chain seq x y z
N MET A 1 47.21 53.69 -18.85
CA MET A 1 48.61 53.37 -18.51
C MET A 1 48.72 51.85 -18.36
N MET A 2 49.36 51.20 -19.33
CA MET A 2 49.97 49.86 -19.23
C MET A 2 51.31 49.95 -18.44
N PRO A 3 52.10 48.89 -18.13
CA PRO A 3 51.86 47.42 -18.11
C PRO A 3 52.60 46.61 -16.97
N SER A 4 52.48 45.27 -17.03
CA SER A 4 53.47 44.22 -16.65
C SER A 4 53.62 43.84 -15.15
N SER A 5 53.89 42.60 -14.73
CA SER A 5 54.79 41.57 -15.29
C SER A 5 54.53 40.15 -14.72
N VAL A 6 55.10 39.18 -15.42
CA VAL A 6 55.13 37.71 -15.24
C VAL A 6 56.20 37.29 -14.22
N ALA A 7 55.97 36.24 -13.42
CA ALA A 7 57.02 35.30 -13.00
C ALA A 7 56.46 33.96 -12.50
N SER A 8 56.99 32.90 -13.10
CA SER A 8 56.82 31.47 -12.86
C SER A 8 57.57 30.96 -11.61
N ALA A 9 57.04 29.92 -10.96
CA ALA A 9 57.88 28.93 -10.27
C ALA A 9 57.16 27.56 -10.24
N SER A 10 57.81 26.56 -10.85
CA SER A 10 57.45 25.15 -10.80
C SER A 10 57.89 24.51 -9.48
N ALA A 11 57.07 23.61 -8.93
CA ALA A 11 57.55 22.49 -8.13
C ALA A 11 56.58 21.32 -8.30
N ALA A 12 57.02 20.31 -9.05
CA ALA A 12 56.43 18.99 -9.12
C ALA A 12 57.13 18.09 -8.07
N GLN A 13 56.33 17.44 -7.23
CA GLN A 13 56.59 16.24 -6.42
C GLN A 13 55.21 15.91 -5.82
N GLY A 14 54.47 14.89 -6.24
CA GLY A 14 54.86 13.49 -6.34
C GLY A 14 54.28 12.77 -5.11
N ALA A 15 53.00 12.39 -5.16
CA ALA A 15 52.38 11.45 -4.22
C ALA A 15 51.33 10.64 -4.99
N GLU A 16 51.63 9.35 -5.15
CA GLU A 16 50.76 8.33 -5.75
C GLU A 16 49.54 8.11 -4.85
N GLU A 17 48.35 8.43 -5.35
CA GLU A 17 47.09 7.95 -4.78
C GLU A 17 46.60 6.76 -5.61
N ASN A 18 46.51 5.59 -4.96
CA ASN A 18 45.83 4.41 -5.47
C ASN A 18 44.32 4.68 -5.59
N GLY A 19 43.90 5.19 -6.74
CA GLY A 19 42.50 5.36 -7.11
C GLY A 19 41.93 4.11 -7.76
N VAL A 20 40.99 3.44 -7.09
CA VAL A 20 40.00 2.60 -7.77
C VAL A 20 38.90 3.55 -8.26
N GLN A 21 39.04 4.04 -9.49
CA GLN A 21 38.05 4.89 -10.14
C GLN A 21 36.78 4.09 -10.50
N SER A 22 35.63 4.56 -10.04
CA SER A 22 34.30 4.15 -10.49
C SER A 22 34.09 4.55 -11.96
N GLY A 23 33.92 3.56 -12.84
CA GLY A 23 33.98 3.70 -14.29
C GLY A 23 32.80 4.38 -15.01
N LEU A 24 32.28 5.49 -14.49
CA LEU A 24 31.23 6.29 -15.18
C LEU A 24 31.55 7.79 -15.28
N GLU A 25 32.66 8.26 -14.71
CA GLU A 25 33.13 9.64 -14.86
C GLU A 25 34.19 9.76 -15.95
N VAL A 26 33.78 9.69 -17.22
CA VAL A 26 34.59 10.19 -18.34
C VAL A 26 33.76 11.18 -19.14
N VAL A 27 34.32 12.38 -19.27
CA VAL A 27 33.80 13.58 -19.94
C VAL A 27 33.28 13.28 -21.35
N LEU A 28 32.00 13.54 -21.61
CA LEU A 28 31.36 13.45 -22.92
C LEU A 28 31.18 14.86 -23.52
N GLU A 29 32.05 15.22 -24.46
CA GLU A 29 31.79 16.34 -25.39
C GLU A 29 30.73 15.93 -26.42
N ILE A 30 29.75 16.80 -26.61
CA ILE A 30 28.55 16.57 -27.44
C ILE A 30 28.91 16.77 -28.92
N ALA A 31 28.88 15.70 -29.71
CA ALA A 31 28.79 15.79 -31.17
C ALA A 31 27.32 15.62 -31.62
N PRO A 32 26.77 16.50 -32.48
CA PRO A 32 25.43 16.32 -33.02
C PRO A 32 25.52 15.53 -34.34
N ASP A 33 24.95 14.32 -34.44
CA ASP A 33 23.96 14.02 -35.48
C ASP A 33 23.31 12.62 -35.46
N ARG A 34 22.07 12.60 -35.95
CA ARG A 34 21.34 11.58 -36.74
C ARG A 34 21.26 10.14 -36.21
N ASN A 35 20.22 9.87 -35.42
CA ASN A 35 19.36 8.69 -35.55
C ASN A 35 18.01 8.95 -34.84
N GLN A 36 17.08 9.58 -35.57
CA GLN A 36 15.72 9.80 -35.09
C GLN A 36 14.89 8.50 -35.28
N PRO A 37 14.18 8.01 -34.25
CA PRO A 37 13.21 6.92 -34.35
C PRO A 37 12.14 7.17 -35.44
N PRO A 38 11.50 6.12 -35.97
CA PRO A 38 10.47 6.25 -37.00
C PRO A 38 9.30 7.13 -36.52
N PRO A 39 8.75 8.01 -37.39
CA PRO A 39 7.69 8.97 -37.02
C PRO A 39 6.46 8.35 -36.34
N SER A 40 6.08 7.12 -36.71
CA SER A 40 4.90 6.42 -36.17
C SER A 40 5.03 6.04 -34.69
N TYR A 41 6.25 5.83 -34.18
CA TYR A 41 6.48 5.62 -32.75
C TYR A 41 6.39 6.93 -31.98
N TRP A 42 6.97 8.01 -32.53
CA TRP A 42 6.89 9.34 -31.94
C TRP A 42 5.47 9.86 -31.81
N ASP A 43 4.64 9.65 -32.82
CA ASP A 43 3.25 10.07 -32.79
C ASP A 43 2.46 9.31 -31.70
N ARG A 44 2.74 8.02 -31.49
CA ARG A 44 2.11 7.23 -30.42
C ARG A 44 2.53 7.67 -29.03
N PHE A 45 3.83 7.87 -28.81
CA PHE A 45 4.34 8.32 -27.51
C PHE A 45 3.92 9.77 -27.20
N GLN A 46 3.97 10.65 -28.19
CA GLN A 46 3.47 12.03 -28.06
C GLN A 46 1.97 12.08 -27.84
N LYS A 47 1.17 11.20 -28.47
CA LYS A 47 -0.26 11.10 -28.21
C LYS A 47 -0.54 10.78 -26.73
N ARG A 48 0.15 9.76 -26.17
CA ARG A 48 0.07 9.40 -24.74
C ARG A 48 0.49 10.55 -23.80
N LEU A 49 1.46 11.39 -24.20
CA LEU A 49 1.89 12.57 -23.42
C LEU A 49 0.97 13.79 -23.57
N ARG A 50 0.34 13.97 -24.73
CA ARG A 50 -0.52 15.13 -25.09
C ARG A 50 -1.98 14.97 -24.67
N GLU A 51 -2.39 13.82 -24.14
CA GLU A 51 -3.71 13.68 -23.53
C GLU A 51 -3.92 14.77 -22.48
N PRO A 52 -5.05 15.52 -22.57
CA PRO A 52 -5.25 16.73 -21.80
C PRO A 52 -5.39 16.40 -20.31
N SER A 53 -4.34 16.69 -19.56
CA SER A 53 -4.40 16.84 -18.12
C SER A 53 -4.92 18.24 -17.80
N LEU A 54 -6.25 18.38 -17.66
CA LEU A 54 -6.85 19.55 -17.04
C LEU A 54 -7.10 19.25 -15.56
N ALA A 55 -6.34 19.94 -14.73
CA ALA A 55 -6.45 19.89 -13.28
C ALA A 55 -7.80 20.44 -12.82
N ARG A 56 -8.57 19.58 -12.14
CA ARG A 56 -9.19 19.77 -10.81
C ARG A 56 -10.35 18.77 -10.68
N ARG A 57 -10.11 17.66 -9.97
CA ARG A 57 -11.11 16.66 -9.54
C ARG A 57 -11.78 15.82 -10.63
N LYS A 58 -11.04 14.91 -11.28
CA LYS A 58 -11.69 13.92 -12.17
C LYS A 58 -11.66 12.50 -11.60
N CYS A 59 -10.50 11.90 -11.37
CA CYS A 59 -10.39 10.52 -10.89
C CYS A 59 -10.96 10.32 -9.47
N CYS A 60 -12.10 9.64 -9.33
CA CYS A 60 -12.71 9.32 -8.04
C CYS A 60 -13.22 7.88 -7.91
N ILE A 61 -13.33 7.11 -9.00
CA ILE A 61 -13.75 5.71 -9.00
C ILE A 61 -12.52 4.82 -9.19
N TYR A 62 -12.31 3.90 -8.25
CA TYR A 62 -11.07 3.12 -8.15
C TYR A 62 -11.36 1.62 -8.20
N ARG A 63 -10.44 0.84 -8.75
CA ARG A 63 -10.34 -0.56 -8.35
C ARG A 63 -9.65 -0.67 -6.99
N VAL A 64 -10.01 -1.72 -6.25
CA VAL A 64 -9.34 -2.01 -4.98
C VAL A 64 -7.89 -2.38 -5.28
N PRO A 65 -6.89 -1.85 -4.55
CA PRO A 65 -5.51 -2.23 -4.73
C PRO A 65 -5.36 -3.75 -4.72
N LYS A 66 -4.67 -4.30 -5.72
CA LYS A 66 -4.59 -5.74 -5.95
C LYS A 66 -4.22 -6.57 -4.70
N PRO A 67 -3.23 -6.17 -3.87
CA PRO A 67 -2.90 -6.92 -2.65
C PRO A 67 -4.06 -7.02 -1.66
N VAL A 68 -4.87 -5.96 -1.55
CA VAL A 68 -6.05 -5.93 -0.69
C VAL A 68 -7.16 -6.79 -1.28
N ARG A 69 -7.35 -6.71 -2.61
CA ARG A 69 -8.34 -7.51 -3.35
C ARG A 69 -8.05 -9.00 -3.27
N ASP A 70 -6.80 -9.42 -3.42
CA ASP A 70 -6.40 -10.83 -3.48
C ASP A 70 -6.64 -11.59 -2.16
N ILE A 71 -6.69 -10.90 -1.01
CA ILE A 71 -7.06 -11.53 0.28
C ILE A 71 -8.53 -11.98 0.29
N ASP A 72 -9.41 -11.19 -0.31
CA ASP A 72 -10.86 -11.38 -0.20
C ASP A 72 -11.59 -10.78 -1.39
N GLU A 73 -11.41 -11.40 -2.55
CA GLU A 73 -12.02 -10.94 -3.80
C GLU A 73 -13.55 -10.86 -3.70
N THR A 74 -14.14 -11.72 -2.87
CA THR A 74 -15.59 -11.80 -2.66
C THR A 74 -16.17 -10.57 -1.97
N ALA A 75 -15.38 -9.85 -1.17
CA ALA A 75 -15.80 -8.62 -0.51
C ALA A 75 -15.97 -7.45 -1.50
N TYR A 76 -15.35 -7.53 -2.68
CA TYR A 76 -15.29 -6.44 -3.66
C TYR A 76 -16.00 -6.79 -4.97
N THR A 77 -16.61 -7.98 -5.05
CA THR A 77 -17.28 -8.48 -6.24
C THR A 77 -18.80 -8.40 -6.08
N PRO A 78 -19.53 -7.75 -7.00
CA PRO A 78 -20.99 -7.73 -6.97
C PRO A 78 -21.57 -9.13 -7.15
N LYS A 79 -22.72 -9.37 -6.52
CA LYS A 79 -23.37 -10.69 -6.45
C LYS A 79 -24.61 -10.81 -7.33
N LYS A 80 -25.23 -9.69 -7.70
CA LYS A 80 -26.51 -9.59 -8.41
C LYS A 80 -26.45 -8.63 -9.58
N VAL A 81 -25.86 -7.44 -9.42
CA VAL A 81 -25.95 -6.37 -10.42
C VAL A 81 -24.61 -5.72 -10.71
N SER A 82 -24.25 -5.64 -11.99
CA SER A 82 -23.12 -4.83 -12.45
C SER A 82 -23.59 -3.39 -12.70
N ILE A 83 -22.83 -2.44 -12.18
CA ILE A 83 -22.99 -1.00 -12.38
C ILE A 83 -21.66 -0.44 -12.82
N GLY A 84 -21.66 0.22 -13.99
CA GLY A 84 -20.46 0.71 -14.63
C GLY A 84 -19.62 -0.40 -15.27
N PRO A 85 -18.40 -0.03 -15.73
CA PRO A 85 -17.63 -0.86 -16.65
C PRO A 85 -16.86 -2.01 -16.00
N PHE A 86 -16.47 -1.94 -14.73
CA PHE A 86 -15.50 -2.87 -14.14
C PHE A 86 -15.99 -4.32 -14.02
N HIS A 87 -17.29 -4.54 -13.91
CA HIS A 87 -17.89 -5.88 -13.80
C HIS A 87 -18.82 -6.23 -14.98
N ARG A 88 -18.84 -5.40 -16.03
CA ARG A 88 -19.70 -5.59 -17.20
C ARG A 88 -19.42 -6.93 -17.87
N GLY A 89 -20.49 -7.63 -18.26
CA GLY A 89 -20.41 -8.88 -19.02
C GLY A 89 -20.05 -10.13 -18.20
N ARG A 90 -19.85 -10.01 -16.88
CA ARG A 90 -19.58 -11.15 -16.00
C ARG A 90 -20.76 -12.13 -16.01
N GLU A 91 -20.49 -13.41 -16.27
CA GLU A 91 -21.54 -14.41 -16.52
C GLU A 91 -22.56 -14.53 -15.38
N GLY A 92 -22.10 -14.48 -14.13
CA GLY A 92 -22.97 -14.57 -12.95
C GLY A 92 -23.90 -13.36 -12.72
N LEU A 93 -23.69 -12.25 -13.45
CA LEU A 93 -24.48 -11.01 -13.32
C LEU A 93 -25.46 -10.82 -14.48
N LYS A 94 -25.27 -11.55 -15.60
CA LYS A 94 -26.13 -11.50 -16.80
C LYS A 94 -27.63 -11.64 -16.48
N PRO A 95 -28.08 -12.52 -15.56
CA PRO A 95 -29.51 -12.68 -15.28
C PRO A 95 -30.22 -11.40 -14.83
N LEU A 96 -29.49 -10.42 -14.29
CA LEU A 96 -30.08 -9.15 -13.85
C LEU A 96 -29.94 -8.01 -14.87
N GLU A 97 -29.21 -8.20 -15.97
CA GLU A 97 -29.08 -7.19 -17.02
C GLU A 97 -30.40 -6.96 -17.77
N ASP A 98 -31.18 -8.02 -18.01
CA ASP A 98 -32.53 -7.89 -18.59
C ASP A 98 -33.48 -7.09 -17.69
N VAL A 99 -33.32 -7.25 -16.38
CA VAL A 99 -34.09 -6.52 -15.36
C VAL A 99 -33.69 -5.05 -15.32
N LYS A 100 -32.39 -4.75 -15.46
CA LYS A 100 -31.93 -3.37 -15.59
C LYS A 100 -32.55 -2.67 -16.79
N LEU A 101 -32.60 -3.35 -17.94
CA LEU A 101 -33.23 -2.81 -19.15
C LEU A 101 -34.74 -2.58 -18.95
N GLU A 102 -35.43 -3.46 -18.24
CA GLU A 102 -36.84 -3.28 -17.89
C GLU A 102 -37.07 -2.07 -16.96
N TYR A 103 -36.28 -1.94 -15.91
CA TYR A 103 -36.29 -0.77 -15.02
C TYR A 103 -36.00 0.51 -15.77
N PHE A 104 -35.04 0.44 -16.69
CA PHE A 104 -34.70 1.56 -17.54
C PHE A 104 -35.85 1.94 -18.50
N LYS A 105 -36.58 0.95 -19.04
CA LYS A 105 -37.82 1.22 -19.82
C LYS A 105 -38.89 1.88 -18.95
N ASN A 106 -39.05 1.44 -17.71
CA ASN A 106 -40.02 2.02 -16.78
C ASN A 106 -39.65 3.45 -16.39
N PHE A 107 -38.35 3.71 -16.17
CA PHE A 107 -37.81 5.06 -16.02
C PHE A 107 -38.16 5.93 -17.24
N LEU A 108 -37.88 5.47 -18.46
CA LEU A 108 -38.26 6.21 -19.66
C LEU A 108 -39.78 6.41 -19.77
N PHE A 109 -40.58 5.41 -19.43
CA PHE A 109 -42.05 5.49 -19.48
C PHE A 109 -42.59 6.56 -18.52
N ARG A 110 -42.07 6.60 -17.28
CA ARG A 110 -42.44 7.63 -16.30
C ARG A 110 -42.18 9.06 -16.81
N PHE A 111 -41.21 9.21 -17.70
CA PHE A 111 -40.70 10.51 -18.15
C PHE A 111 -40.80 10.73 -19.66
N HIS A 112 -41.57 9.89 -20.36
CA HIS A 112 -41.60 9.87 -21.83
C HIS A 112 -42.12 11.18 -22.43
N SER A 113 -42.94 11.92 -21.68
CA SER A 113 -43.44 13.25 -22.06
C SER A 113 -42.40 14.37 -21.90
N MET A 114 -41.26 14.11 -21.26
CA MET A 114 -40.25 15.11 -20.90
C MET A 114 -38.93 14.92 -21.67
N LEU A 115 -38.45 13.68 -21.82
CA LEU A 115 -37.21 13.35 -22.55
C LEU A 115 -37.34 12.01 -23.29
N THR A 116 -36.84 11.96 -24.53
CA THR A 116 -36.73 10.72 -25.30
C THR A 116 -35.42 9.98 -24.98
N TRP A 117 -35.35 8.68 -25.29
CA TRP A 117 -34.10 7.91 -25.19
C TRP A 117 -32.96 8.58 -25.95
N GLN A 118 -33.19 9.07 -27.17
CA GLN A 118 -32.13 9.76 -27.94
C GLN A 118 -31.61 11.00 -27.22
N GLN A 119 -32.51 11.80 -26.63
CA GLN A 119 -32.08 13.00 -25.89
C GLN A 119 -31.26 12.64 -24.65
N CYS A 120 -31.67 11.60 -23.91
CA CYS A 120 -30.88 11.10 -22.78
C CYS A 120 -29.52 10.56 -23.23
N PHE A 121 -29.48 9.83 -24.34
CA PHE A 121 -28.24 9.30 -24.92
C PHE A 121 -27.29 10.42 -25.33
N ASP A 122 -27.78 11.44 -26.04
CA ASP A 122 -26.99 12.59 -26.46
C ASP A 122 -26.44 13.39 -25.26
N LEU A 123 -27.22 13.50 -24.18
CA LEU A 123 -26.79 14.15 -22.94
C LEU A 123 -25.62 13.40 -22.29
N VAL A 124 -25.71 12.07 -22.16
CA VAL A 124 -24.61 11.25 -21.61
C VAL A 124 -23.40 11.28 -22.54
N LYS A 125 -23.63 11.23 -23.86
CA LYS A 125 -22.57 11.30 -24.88
C LYS A 125 -21.77 12.60 -24.82
N GLN A 126 -22.41 13.73 -24.52
CA GLN A 126 -21.73 15.02 -24.34
C GLN A 126 -20.78 15.04 -23.14
N CYS A 127 -21.01 14.19 -22.14
CA CYS A 127 -20.21 14.10 -20.93
C CYS A 127 -19.33 12.83 -20.88
N GLU A 128 -19.23 12.06 -21.97
CA GLU A 128 -18.62 10.73 -21.98
C GLU A 128 -17.16 10.76 -21.50
N GLN A 129 -16.35 11.67 -22.02
CA GLN A 129 -14.95 11.79 -21.61
C GLN A 129 -14.83 12.18 -20.12
N ASP A 130 -15.69 13.09 -19.63
CA ASP A 130 -15.68 13.47 -18.21
C ASP A 130 -16.05 12.28 -17.32
N ILE A 131 -16.97 11.41 -17.76
CA ILE A 131 -17.33 10.19 -17.04
C ILE A 131 -16.18 9.18 -17.07
N ARG A 132 -15.47 9.03 -18.20
CA ARG A 132 -14.28 8.16 -18.29
C ARG A 132 -13.16 8.65 -17.39
N ASP A 133 -12.93 9.95 -17.35
CA ASP A 133 -11.91 10.59 -16.51
C ASP A 133 -12.21 10.41 -15.00
N CYS A 134 -13.43 10.01 -14.62
CA CYS A 134 -13.76 9.62 -13.25
C CYS A 134 -13.13 8.31 -12.81
N TYR A 135 -12.78 7.42 -13.74
CA TYR A 135 -12.18 6.13 -13.43
C TYR A 135 -10.65 6.25 -13.37
N ALA A 136 -10.05 5.66 -12.34
CA ALA A 136 -8.59 5.63 -12.17
C ALA A 136 -7.88 4.82 -13.27
N GLU A 137 -8.60 3.89 -13.88
CA GLU A 137 -8.12 3.00 -14.93
C GLU A 137 -8.80 3.31 -16.26
N GLU A 138 -8.06 3.11 -17.35
CA GLU A 138 -8.60 3.27 -18.70
C GLU A 138 -9.62 2.17 -18.99
N ILE A 139 -10.83 2.58 -19.38
CA ILE A 139 -11.91 1.67 -19.74
C ILE A 139 -11.69 1.18 -21.17
N ASN A 140 -10.94 0.08 -21.28
CA ASN A 140 -10.62 -0.59 -22.54
C ASN A 140 -11.74 -1.54 -22.99
N GLY A 141 -11.92 -1.70 -24.30
CA GLY A 141 -12.84 -2.68 -24.88
C GLY A 141 -14.30 -2.25 -24.96
N LEU A 142 -14.60 -0.97 -24.73
CA LEU A 142 -15.92 -0.37 -24.97
C LEU A 142 -15.76 0.84 -25.87
N ASP A 143 -16.45 0.84 -27.00
CA ASP A 143 -16.54 2.05 -27.83
C ASP A 143 -17.39 3.14 -27.13
N THR A 144 -17.42 4.33 -27.72
CA THR A 144 -18.16 5.47 -27.15
C THR A 144 -19.64 5.17 -26.98
N ASP A 145 -20.29 4.53 -27.96
CA ASP A 145 -21.73 4.33 -27.94
C ASP A 145 -22.10 3.21 -26.94
N GLU A 146 -21.32 2.13 -26.89
CA GLU A 146 -21.47 1.06 -25.90
C GLU A 146 -21.27 1.55 -24.47
N PHE A 147 -20.32 2.47 -24.25
CA PHE A 147 -20.06 3.06 -22.94
C PHE A 147 -21.20 3.99 -22.51
N VAL A 148 -21.65 4.86 -23.41
CA VAL A 148 -22.77 5.79 -23.17
C VAL A 148 -24.06 5.02 -22.87
N GLU A 149 -24.36 3.97 -23.64
CA GLU A 149 -25.53 3.12 -23.43
C GLU A 149 -25.52 2.51 -22.02
N MET A 150 -24.40 1.93 -21.61
CA MET A 150 -24.24 1.34 -20.27
C MET A 150 -24.46 2.37 -19.17
N ILE A 151 -23.81 3.54 -19.24
CA ILE A 151 -23.97 4.57 -18.21
C ILE A 151 -25.42 5.03 -18.13
N LEU A 152 -26.11 5.17 -19.27
CA LEU A 152 -27.49 5.60 -19.31
C LEU A 152 -28.44 4.55 -18.73
N VAL A 153 -28.30 3.28 -19.12
CA VAL A 153 -29.12 2.17 -18.60
C VAL A 153 -28.92 2.02 -17.09
N ASP A 154 -27.67 2.04 -16.63
CA ASP A 154 -27.33 1.91 -15.22
C ASP A 154 -27.89 3.07 -14.39
N SER A 155 -27.76 4.30 -14.89
CA SER A 155 -28.28 5.49 -14.23
C SER A 155 -29.81 5.44 -14.10
N GLY A 156 -30.52 5.11 -15.18
CA GLY A 156 -31.99 5.03 -15.14
C GLY A 156 -32.48 3.85 -14.30
N PHE A 157 -31.78 2.71 -14.31
CA PHE A 157 -32.05 1.58 -13.40
C PHE A 157 -31.96 2.02 -11.93
N ILE A 158 -30.89 2.71 -11.55
CA ILE A 158 -30.67 3.18 -10.18
C ILE A 158 -31.76 4.16 -9.74
N VAL A 159 -32.10 5.12 -10.60
CA VAL A 159 -33.16 6.10 -10.29
C VAL A 159 -34.50 5.39 -10.10
N GLU A 160 -34.89 4.51 -11.02
CA GLU A 160 -36.15 3.77 -10.94
C GLU A 160 -36.20 2.92 -9.67
N LEU A 161 -35.10 2.25 -9.34
CA LEU A 161 -34.98 1.45 -8.12
C LEU A 161 -35.24 2.30 -6.87
N PHE A 162 -34.64 3.49 -6.78
CA PHE A 162 -34.84 4.35 -5.62
C PHE A 162 -36.23 4.98 -5.56
N LEU A 163 -36.82 5.33 -6.72
CA LEU A 163 -38.21 5.80 -6.79
C LEU A 163 -39.18 4.74 -6.28
N ARG A 164 -39.04 3.49 -6.73
CA ARG A 164 -39.85 2.35 -6.25
C ARG A 164 -39.65 2.05 -4.78
N ASN A 165 -38.45 2.31 -4.24
CA ASN A 165 -38.20 2.18 -2.80
C ASN A 165 -38.94 3.23 -1.96
N ARG A 166 -39.20 4.42 -2.51
CA ARG A 166 -39.89 5.52 -1.81
C ARG A 166 -41.41 5.53 -2.03
N GLU A 167 -41.85 5.21 -3.25
CA GLU A 167 -43.25 5.33 -3.66
C GLU A 167 -43.98 3.99 -3.53
N ASP A 168 -44.87 3.85 -2.54
CA ASP A 168 -45.73 2.66 -2.36
C ASP A 168 -46.76 2.42 -3.50
N TYR A 169 -46.81 3.28 -4.52
CA TYR A 169 -47.99 3.44 -5.40
C TYR A 169 -47.92 2.83 -6.80
N PHE A 170 -46.79 2.28 -7.26
CA PHE A 170 -46.70 1.62 -8.57
C PHE A 170 -46.48 0.11 -8.40
N ILE A 171 -47.56 -0.66 -8.47
CA ILE A 171 -47.53 -2.13 -8.34
C ILE A 171 -47.62 -2.73 -9.74
N ASP A 172 -46.47 -3.10 -10.33
CA ASP A 172 -46.39 -4.04 -11.45
C ASP A 172 -45.87 -5.41 -10.95
N ALA A 173 -46.10 -6.48 -11.72
CA ALA A 173 -45.73 -7.84 -11.30
C ALA A 173 -44.21 -8.01 -11.09
N ASP A 174 -43.39 -7.24 -11.81
CA ASP A 174 -41.93 -7.23 -11.67
C ASP A 174 -41.42 -6.49 -10.42
N ASP A 175 -42.24 -5.63 -9.82
CA ASP A 175 -41.96 -4.98 -8.54
C ASP A 175 -41.82 -6.00 -7.39
N GLN A 176 -42.50 -7.14 -7.49
CA GLN A 176 -42.48 -8.19 -6.45
C GLN A 176 -41.10 -8.88 -6.35
N ARG A 177 -40.30 -8.90 -7.43
CA ARG A 177 -38.98 -9.52 -7.46
C ARG A 177 -37.90 -8.68 -6.78
N THR A 178 -37.94 -7.35 -6.94
CA THR A 178 -36.94 -6.42 -6.38
C THR A 178 -37.33 -5.87 -5.02
N ARG A 179 -38.63 -5.74 -4.72
CA ARG A 179 -39.13 -5.44 -3.36
C ARG A 179 -39.00 -6.62 -2.39
N ASN A 180 -38.64 -7.81 -2.88
CA ASN A 180 -38.24 -8.90 -2.01
C ASN A 180 -37.10 -8.41 -1.08
N PRO A 181 -37.24 -8.49 0.26
CA PRO A 181 -36.25 -7.95 1.20
C PRO A 181 -34.83 -8.48 0.98
N THR A 182 -34.70 -9.75 0.57
CA THR A 182 -33.41 -10.37 0.25
C THR A 182 -32.80 -9.80 -1.02
N MET A 183 -33.61 -9.52 -2.05
CA MET A 183 -33.15 -8.86 -3.27
C MET A 183 -32.77 -7.40 -3.00
N ARG A 184 -33.59 -6.64 -2.27
CA ARG A 184 -33.25 -5.27 -1.83
C ARG A 184 -31.91 -5.25 -1.09
N THR A 185 -31.71 -6.16 -0.13
CA THR A 185 -30.45 -6.27 0.63
C THR A 185 -29.26 -6.60 -0.29
N SER A 186 -29.47 -7.47 -1.28
CA SER A 186 -28.42 -7.83 -2.25
C SER A 186 -28.09 -6.67 -3.20
N LEU A 187 -29.09 -5.91 -3.63
CA LEU A 187 -28.90 -4.70 -4.44
C LEU A 187 -28.21 -3.59 -3.63
N SER A 188 -28.62 -3.37 -2.38
CA SER A 188 -27.95 -2.47 -1.44
C SER A 188 -26.48 -2.84 -1.25
N HIS A 189 -26.19 -4.15 -1.13
CA HIS A 189 -24.82 -4.65 -1.05
C HIS A 189 -24.01 -4.32 -2.30
N ASP A 190 -24.53 -4.56 -3.49
CA ASP A 190 -23.78 -4.35 -4.74
C ASP A 190 -23.59 -2.87 -5.09
N LEU A 191 -24.59 -2.02 -4.82
CA LEU A 191 -24.54 -0.59 -5.12
C LEU A 191 -23.54 0.17 -4.25
N LYS A 192 -23.03 -0.40 -3.15
CA LYS A 192 -22.02 0.23 -2.28
C LYS A 192 -20.61 -0.32 -2.45
N LEU A 193 -20.39 -1.26 -3.38
CA LEU A 193 -19.06 -1.80 -3.64
C LEU A 193 -18.21 -0.78 -4.41
N LEU A 194 -16.96 -0.59 -3.99
CA LEU A 194 -16.05 0.40 -4.57
C LEU A 194 -15.85 0.21 -6.09
N GLU A 195 -15.79 -1.05 -6.54
CA GLU A 195 -15.61 -1.40 -7.95
C GLU A 195 -16.91 -1.44 -8.78
N ASN A 196 -18.05 -1.09 -8.20
CA ASN A 196 -19.36 -1.20 -8.83
C ASN A 196 -20.11 0.15 -8.81
N GLN A 197 -19.43 1.21 -9.23
CA GLN A 197 -19.89 2.60 -9.12
C GLN A 197 -19.97 3.29 -10.48
N ILE A 198 -20.85 4.28 -10.58
CA ILE A 198 -20.86 5.32 -11.61
C ILE A 198 -20.90 6.70 -10.92
N PRO A 199 -20.43 7.79 -11.58
CA PRO A 199 -20.43 9.10 -10.95
C PRO A 199 -21.85 9.58 -10.58
N MET A 200 -22.05 10.02 -9.34
CA MET A 200 -23.34 10.56 -8.87
C MET A 200 -23.80 11.75 -9.73
N VAL A 201 -22.85 12.54 -10.26
CA VAL A 201 -23.15 13.69 -11.10
C VAL A 201 -23.96 13.32 -12.34
N ILE A 202 -23.69 12.18 -13.00
CA ILE A 202 -24.43 11.81 -14.20
C ILE A 202 -25.86 11.37 -13.88
N ILE A 203 -26.04 10.66 -12.75
CA ILE A 203 -27.37 10.27 -12.26
C ILE A 203 -28.21 11.51 -11.94
N ARG A 204 -27.60 12.50 -11.28
CA ARG A 204 -28.25 13.79 -10.99
C ARG A 204 -28.59 14.58 -12.24
N VAL A 205 -27.65 14.72 -13.17
CA VAL A 205 -27.89 15.44 -14.44
C VAL A 205 -29.06 14.83 -15.20
N LEU A 206 -29.12 13.49 -15.28
CA LEU A 206 -30.26 12.80 -15.91
C LEU A 206 -31.55 13.07 -15.15
N TYR A 207 -31.57 12.90 -13.82
CA TYR A 207 -32.77 13.09 -13.01
C TYR A 207 -33.29 14.54 -13.00
N ASP A 208 -32.39 15.52 -12.83
CA ASP A 208 -32.71 16.94 -12.74
C ASP A 208 -33.22 17.49 -14.08
N ARG A 209 -32.66 17.03 -15.22
CA ARG A 209 -33.19 17.39 -16.54
C ARG A 209 -34.54 16.77 -16.85
N ILE A 210 -34.85 15.66 -16.19
CA ILE A 210 -36.11 14.93 -16.34
C ILE A 210 -37.22 15.56 -15.48
N LEU A 211 -36.93 16.19 -14.34
CA LEU A 211 -37.95 16.68 -13.43
C LEU A 211 -38.02 18.21 -13.38
N THR A 212 -39.05 18.77 -14.00
CA THR A 212 -39.33 20.22 -14.02
C THR A 212 -40.34 20.69 -12.95
N THR A 213 -40.60 19.92 -11.88
CA THR A 213 -41.68 20.23 -10.91
C THR A 213 -41.20 20.43 -9.46
N ASN A 214 -41.70 21.49 -8.82
CA ASN A 214 -41.21 22.08 -7.55
C ASN A 214 -41.41 21.25 -6.26
N ASN A 215 -41.82 19.98 -6.28
CA ASN A 215 -42.24 19.25 -5.07
C ASN A 215 -41.74 17.79 -4.97
N LYS A 216 -40.62 17.44 -5.63
CA LYS A 216 -40.09 16.07 -5.65
C LYS A 216 -38.69 15.97 -5.03
N PRO A 217 -38.32 14.80 -4.45
CA PRO A 217 -37.05 14.62 -3.79
C PRO A 217 -35.92 14.67 -4.80
N CYS A 218 -34.75 15.19 -4.43
CA CYS A 218 -33.57 15.04 -5.26
C CYS A 218 -33.04 13.59 -5.22
N VAL A 219 -32.18 13.21 -6.18
CA VAL A 219 -31.52 11.87 -6.21
C VAL A 219 -30.82 11.55 -4.89
N LEU A 220 -30.24 12.57 -4.25
CA LEU A 220 -29.54 12.37 -2.98
C LEU A 220 -30.49 11.97 -1.86
N GLU A 221 -31.67 12.60 -1.75
CA GLU A 221 -32.70 12.21 -0.78
C GLU A 221 -33.18 10.77 -1.02
N LEU A 222 -33.34 10.40 -2.30
CA LEU A 222 -33.69 9.04 -2.69
C LEU A 222 -32.62 8.02 -2.26
N ALA A 223 -31.35 8.34 -2.49
CA ALA A 223 -30.21 7.51 -2.09
C ALA A 223 -30.11 7.39 -0.55
N ILE A 224 -30.26 8.50 0.19
CA ILE A 224 -30.24 8.50 1.66
C ILE A 224 -31.37 7.66 2.22
N SER A 225 -32.57 7.76 1.65
CA SER A 225 -33.70 6.90 2.01
C SER A 225 -33.38 5.42 1.78
N PHE A 226 -32.82 5.10 0.61
CA PHE A 226 -32.47 3.72 0.25
C PHE A 226 -31.41 3.12 1.19
N PHE A 227 -30.38 3.87 1.54
CA PHE A 227 -29.27 3.47 2.42
C PHE A 227 -29.45 3.87 3.90
N SER A 228 -30.66 4.20 4.33
CA SER A 228 -30.96 4.70 5.68
C SER A 228 -30.51 3.75 6.80
N GLU A 229 -30.49 2.44 6.53
CA GLU A 229 -29.95 1.39 7.43
C GLU A 229 -28.48 1.59 7.81
N HIS A 230 -27.71 2.37 7.04
CA HIS A 230 -26.31 2.69 7.32
C HIS A 230 -26.12 4.06 7.99
N ASN A 231 -27.17 4.87 8.12
CA ASN A 231 -27.09 6.24 8.64
C ASN A 231 -27.57 6.36 10.09
N MET A 232 -26.95 5.62 11.00
CA MET A 232 -27.31 5.61 12.42
C MET A 232 -27.18 6.99 13.08
N GLN A 233 -26.30 7.84 12.55
CA GLN A 233 -26.07 9.21 13.03
C GLN A 233 -27.05 10.25 12.46
N SER A 234 -27.94 9.86 11.52
CA SER A 234 -28.84 10.78 10.81
C SER A 234 -28.11 11.95 10.13
N LEU A 235 -26.90 11.71 9.62
CA LEU A 235 -26.07 12.71 8.95
C LEU A 235 -26.57 13.02 7.55
N GLN A 236 -26.36 14.28 7.14
CA GLN A 236 -26.58 14.74 5.77
C GLN A 236 -25.24 15.19 5.18
N PRO A 237 -24.98 14.97 3.89
CA PRO A 237 -23.81 15.54 3.22
C PRO A 237 -23.85 17.07 3.25
N ASP A 238 -22.69 17.73 3.37
CA ASP A 238 -22.62 19.21 3.40
C ASP A 238 -23.26 19.88 2.18
N SER A 239 -23.15 19.23 1.01
CA SER A 239 -23.74 19.66 -0.24
C SER A 239 -23.93 18.46 -1.17
N PRO A 240 -25.01 18.43 -1.98
CA PRO A 240 -25.20 17.40 -3.00
C PRO A 240 -24.05 17.30 -4.01
N ASP A 241 -23.35 18.40 -4.29
CA ASP A 241 -22.26 18.45 -5.27
C ASP A 241 -20.96 17.82 -4.76
N LYS A 242 -20.88 17.53 -3.45
CA LYS A 242 -19.70 16.88 -2.84
C LYS A 242 -19.78 15.36 -2.83
N VAL A 243 -20.95 14.78 -3.10
CA VAL A 243 -21.14 13.32 -3.08
C VAL A 243 -20.73 12.74 -4.43
N LEU A 244 -19.72 11.89 -4.45
CA LEU A 244 -19.12 11.38 -5.68
C LEU A 244 -19.86 10.16 -6.23
N TYR A 245 -20.29 9.25 -5.36
CA TYR A 245 -21.03 8.01 -5.65
C TYR A 245 -21.53 7.38 -4.33
N PHE A 246 -22.12 6.19 -4.35
CA PHE A 246 -22.83 5.62 -3.20
C PHE A 246 -21.91 5.18 -2.06
N ALA A 247 -20.76 4.58 -2.36
CA ALA A 247 -19.79 4.26 -1.31
C ALA A 247 -19.28 5.52 -0.58
N ASP A 248 -19.11 6.64 -1.29
CA ASP A 248 -18.77 7.94 -0.69
C ASP A 248 -19.92 8.54 0.15
N LEU A 249 -21.17 8.42 -0.34
CA LEU A 249 -22.35 8.76 0.46
C LEU A 249 -22.37 7.99 1.78
N ILE A 250 -22.18 6.67 1.73
CA ILE A 250 -22.18 5.84 2.93
C ILE A 250 -21.03 6.23 3.84
N ARG A 251 -19.82 6.47 3.31
CA ARG A 251 -18.69 6.98 4.09
C ARG A 251 -19.04 8.25 4.88
N THR A 252 -19.86 9.13 4.32
CA THR A 252 -20.32 10.35 5.00
C THR A 252 -21.15 10.05 6.26
N PHE A 253 -21.92 8.96 6.28
CA PHE A 253 -22.67 8.52 7.47
C PHE A 253 -21.78 8.08 8.64
N PHE A 254 -20.50 7.82 8.37
CA PHE A 254 -19.51 7.35 9.35
C PHE A 254 -18.54 8.46 9.78
N LYS A 255 -18.69 9.70 9.27
CA LYS A 255 -17.86 10.83 9.71
C LYS A 255 -18.17 11.24 11.16
N PRO A 256 -17.18 11.76 11.91
CA PRO A 256 -17.45 12.38 13.20
C PRO A 256 -18.14 13.73 13.01
N GLN A 257 -19.16 14.04 13.82
CA GLN A 257 -19.80 15.36 13.83
C GLN A 257 -18.88 16.47 14.33
N SER A 258 -17.95 16.11 15.22
CA SER A 258 -16.91 17.00 15.73
C SER A 258 -15.61 16.21 15.74
N PRO A 259 -14.72 16.43 14.75
CA PRO A 259 -13.43 15.75 14.72
C PRO A 259 -12.67 15.98 16.01
N ARG A 260 -11.97 14.95 16.52
CA ARG A 260 -11.02 15.12 17.63
C ARG A 260 -10.04 16.22 17.25
N THR A 261 -9.99 17.29 18.04
CA THR A 261 -8.99 18.34 17.86
C THR A 261 -7.61 17.71 18.04
N ALA A 262 -6.77 17.76 17.01
CA ALA A 262 -5.34 17.61 17.20
C ALA A 262 -4.95 18.67 18.24
N GLY A 263 -4.53 18.23 19.43
CA GLY A 263 -4.21 19.14 20.52
C GLY A 263 -3.27 20.23 20.02
N SER A 264 -3.55 21.48 20.39
CA SER A 264 -2.66 22.60 20.12
C SER A 264 -1.36 22.40 20.89
N GLN A 265 -0.41 21.63 20.33
CA GLN A 265 0.97 21.57 20.77
C GLN A 265 1.85 20.87 19.73
N SER A 266 3.00 21.48 19.54
CA SER A 266 4.13 21.26 18.62
C SER A 266 4.78 19.86 18.57
N GLU A 267 4.11 18.78 18.98
CA GLU A 267 4.64 17.41 18.86
C GLU A 267 3.67 16.52 18.08
N ILE A 268 4.09 16.07 16.90
CA ILE A 268 3.41 15.00 16.16
C ILE A 268 3.44 13.76 17.05
N LEU A 269 2.33 13.43 17.70
CA LEU A 269 2.18 12.22 18.50
C LEU A 269 2.24 11.02 17.57
N VAL A 270 3.40 10.37 17.52
CA VAL A 270 3.56 9.10 16.79
C VAL A 270 2.72 8.04 17.50
N PHE A 271 1.96 7.28 16.70
CA PHE A 271 1.22 6.11 17.17
C PHE A 271 2.07 5.20 18.07
N LYS A 272 1.43 4.68 19.13
CA LYS A 272 1.97 3.62 19.99
C LYS A 272 0.97 2.47 20.04
N TYR A 273 1.48 1.26 19.90
CA TYR A 273 0.72 0.03 20.09
C TYR A 273 0.04 0.04 21.47
N VAL A 274 -1.18 -0.51 21.54
CA VAL A 274 -1.99 -0.57 22.77
C VAL A 274 -2.11 -2.03 23.19
N ASN A 275 -2.27 -2.29 24.49
CA ASN A 275 -2.52 -3.64 25.00
C ASN A 275 -3.95 -4.09 24.65
N SER A 276 -4.18 -5.40 24.58
CA SER A 276 -5.49 -5.97 24.26
C SER A 276 -6.57 -5.59 25.28
N ALA A 277 -7.84 -5.79 24.94
CA ALA A 277 -8.97 -5.47 25.80
C ALA A 277 -8.85 -6.19 27.17
N THR A 278 -8.53 -7.48 27.16
CA THR A 278 -8.35 -8.29 28.38
C THR A 278 -7.16 -7.79 29.21
N GLN A 279 -6.03 -7.48 28.56
CA GLN A 279 -4.86 -6.95 29.27
C GLN A 279 -5.15 -5.61 29.94
N LEU A 280 -5.91 -4.73 29.29
CA LEU A 280 -6.33 -3.45 29.85
C LEU A 280 -7.32 -3.66 31.00
N HIS A 281 -8.27 -4.58 30.85
CA HIS A 281 -9.22 -4.97 31.89
C HIS A 281 -8.50 -5.49 33.15
N ASP A 282 -7.52 -6.39 32.98
CA ASP A 282 -6.71 -6.94 34.06
C ASP A 282 -5.85 -5.87 34.76
N ALA A 283 -5.45 -4.82 34.02
CA ALA A 283 -4.80 -3.65 34.61
C ALA A 283 -5.78 -2.73 35.38
N GLY A 284 -7.07 -3.05 35.43
CA GLY A 284 -8.13 -2.36 36.15
C GLY A 284 -8.90 -1.33 35.32
N LEU A 285 -8.78 -1.35 33.99
CA LEU A 285 -9.61 -0.53 33.11
C LEU A 285 -11.03 -1.12 33.07
N LYS A 286 -12.04 -0.28 33.21
CA LYS A 286 -13.44 -0.71 33.07
C LYS A 286 -13.94 -0.40 31.67
N PHE A 287 -14.68 -1.32 31.09
CA PHE A 287 -15.35 -1.13 29.81
C PHE A 287 -16.81 -0.74 30.05
N LYS A 288 -17.38 0.04 29.15
CA LYS A 288 -18.78 0.44 29.22
C LYS A 288 -19.31 0.82 27.85
N VAL A 289 -20.56 0.47 27.55
CA VAL A 289 -21.23 0.93 26.34
C VAL A 289 -21.50 2.44 26.38
N SER A 290 -21.12 3.13 25.31
CA SER A 290 -21.43 4.54 25.07
C SER A 290 -22.81 4.68 24.42
N PRO A 291 -23.63 5.69 24.80
CA PRO A 291 -24.90 5.97 24.14
C PRO A 291 -24.74 6.69 22.79
N SER A 292 -23.52 6.98 22.34
CA SER A 292 -23.29 7.66 21.05
C SER A 292 -23.64 6.75 19.87
N ASN A 293 -24.29 7.32 18.85
CA ASN A 293 -24.51 6.68 17.56
C ASN A 293 -23.29 6.79 16.63
N CYS A 294 -22.26 7.55 17.01
CA CYS A 294 -21.00 7.66 16.28
C CYS A 294 -20.01 6.64 16.82
N PHE A 295 -19.70 5.60 16.05
CA PHE A 295 -18.74 4.55 16.43
C PHE A 295 -17.32 5.07 16.74
N LEU A 296 -16.99 6.30 16.33
CA LEU A 296 -15.72 6.97 16.59
C LEU A 296 -15.63 7.65 17.98
N ASP A 297 -16.76 7.79 18.69
CA ASP A 297 -16.88 8.49 19.98
C ASP A 297 -16.43 7.63 21.17
N ILE A 298 -15.17 7.19 21.12
CA ILE A 298 -14.54 6.40 22.19
C ILE A 298 -13.91 7.32 23.23
N LYS A 299 -14.31 7.21 24.50
CA LYS A 299 -13.86 8.14 25.55
C LYS A 299 -13.23 7.40 26.72
N LEU A 300 -12.09 7.88 27.18
CA LEU A 300 -11.45 7.41 28.41
C LEU A 300 -11.63 8.46 29.50
N GLU A 301 -12.42 8.15 30.51
CA GLU A 301 -12.65 9.04 31.66
C GLU A 301 -12.55 8.25 32.96
N ASN A 302 -11.67 8.68 33.88
CA ASN A 302 -11.52 8.11 35.21
C ASN A 302 -11.29 6.58 35.24
N GLY A 303 -10.55 6.04 34.26
CA GLY A 303 -10.30 4.60 34.15
C GLY A 303 -11.49 3.78 33.60
N VAL A 304 -12.49 4.45 33.03
CA VAL A 304 -13.59 3.84 32.28
C VAL A 304 -13.42 4.20 30.81
N LEU A 305 -13.37 3.18 29.96
CA LEU A 305 -13.36 3.32 28.51
C LEU A 305 -14.78 3.10 27.98
N GLU A 306 -15.43 4.18 27.57
CA GLU A 306 -16.74 4.15 26.94
C GLU A 306 -16.59 3.94 25.43
N ILE A 307 -17.17 2.86 24.91
CA ILE A 307 -17.11 2.49 23.49
C ILE A 307 -18.55 2.38 22.95
N PRO A 308 -18.88 3.03 21.82
CA PRO A 308 -20.18 2.85 21.16
C PRO A 308 -20.43 1.40 20.77
N CYS A 309 -21.69 0.96 20.85
CA CYS A 309 -22.06 -0.40 20.49
C CYS A 309 -21.83 -0.67 18.99
N LEU A 310 -21.18 -1.79 18.68
CA LEU A 310 -20.96 -2.28 17.33
C LEU A 310 -21.77 -3.55 17.06
N ASN A 311 -22.68 -3.47 16.09
CA ASN A 311 -23.39 -4.63 15.57
C ASN A 311 -22.59 -5.27 14.45
N VAL A 312 -22.21 -6.54 14.61
CA VAL A 312 -21.43 -7.30 13.63
C VAL A 312 -22.29 -8.39 13.01
N TYR A 313 -22.52 -8.29 11.70
CA TYR A 313 -23.31 -9.24 10.89
C TYR A 313 -22.58 -9.54 9.56
N ASP A 314 -23.05 -10.53 8.78
CA ASP A 314 -22.38 -11.00 7.56
C ASP A 314 -21.99 -9.88 6.57
N ALA A 315 -22.84 -8.85 6.44
CA ALA A 315 -22.61 -7.72 5.55
C ALA A 315 -21.72 -6.61 6.15
N THR A 316 -21.32 -6.70 7.43
CA THR A 316 -20.43 -5.72 8.08
C THR A 316 -19.03 -5.79 7.49
N LYS A 317 -18.48 -7.00 7.30
CA LYS A 317 -17.14 -7.20 6.74
C LYS A 317 -16.96 -6.59 5.35
N PRO A 318 -17.77 -6.93 4.33
CA PRO A 318 -17.61 -6.34 3.01
C PRO A 318 -17.84 -4.82 3.04
N LEU A 319 -18.76 -4.31 3.87
CA LEU A 319 -18.97 -2.88 4.02
C LEU A 319 -17.71 -2.15 4.51
N LEU A 320 -17.15 -2.58 5.65
CA LEU A 320 -15.93 -1.93 6.19
C LEU A 320 -14.76 -2.05 5.21
N LYS A 321 -14.57 -3.20 4.58
CA LYS A 321 -13.51 -3.40 3.57
C LYS A 321 -13.63 -2.44 2.38
N ASN A 322 -14.83 -2.19 1.87
CA ASN A 322 -15.05 -1.25 0.76
C ASN A 322 -14.84 0.20 1.21
N LEU A 323 -15.30 0.57 2.41
CA LEU A 323 -15.09 1.92 2.96
C LEU A 323 -13.61 2.19 3.29
N MET A 324 -12.90 1.21 3.82
CA MET A 324 -11.45 1.29 4.06
C MET A 324 -10.69 1.42 2.74
N ALA A 325 -11.04 0.63 1.72
CA ALA A 325 -10.44 0.76 0.39
C ALA A 325 -10.72 2.14 -0.22
N LEU A 326 -11.94 2.67 -0.06
CA LEU A 326 -12.28 4.03 -0.46
C LEU A 326 -11.42 5.08 0.26
N GLU A 327 -11.30 4.99 1.58
CA GLU A 327 -10.45 5.90 2.35
C GLU A 327 -8.98 5.80 1.94
N VAL A 328 -8.51 4.59 1.62
CA VAL A 328 -7.17 4.39 1.08
C VAL A 328 -6.98 5.09 -0.25
N CYS A 329 -7.92 4.91 -1.18
CA CYS A 329 -7.77 5.43 -2.54
C CYS A 329 -8.03 6.94 -2.64
N HIS A 330 -8.96 7.47 -1.84
CA HIS A 330 -9.51 8.82 -2.03
C HIS A 330 -9.33 9.77 -0.85
N TYR A 331 -9.19 9.27 0.38
CA TYR A 331 -9.13 10.10 1.60
C TYR A 331 -7.91 9.81 2.49
N PRO A 332 -6.67 9.97 1.99
CA PRO A 332 -5.45 9.56 2.70
C PRO A 332 -5.20 10.27 4.05
N TYR A 333 -5.81 11.45 4.25
CA TYR A 333 -5.70 12.24 5.48
C TYR A 333 -6.96 12.22 6.35
N HIS A 334 -8.02 11.56 5.90
CA HIS A 334 -9.29 11.47 6.61
C HIS A 334 -9.74 9.99 6.64
N SER A 335 -8.91 9.11 7.20
CA SER A 335 -9.08 7.66 7.20
C SER A 335 -9.84 7.15 8.43
N TYR A 336 -11.00 7.74 8.75
CA TYR A 336 -11.72 7.47 10.00
C TYR A 336 -12.16 6.01 10.18
N ILE A 337 -12.69 5.39 9.12
CA ILE A 337 -13.16 3.99 9.16
C ILE A 337 -11.94 3.07 9.30
N LEU A 338 -10.91 3.27 8.49
CA LEU A 338 -9.66 2.51 8.57
C LEU A 338 -9.03 2.62 9.96
N ASP A 339 -8.93 3.83 10.51
CA ASP A 339 -8.34 4.08 11.82
C ASP A 339 -9.13 3.40 12.94
N TYR A 340 -10.46 3.36 12.83
CA TYR A 340 -11.30 2.63 13.78
C TYR A 340 -11.10 1.13 13.70
N VAL A 341 -11.09 0.55 12.49
CA VAL A 341 -10.88 -0.89 12.33
C VAL A 341 -9.50 -1.30 12.83
N ILE A 342 -8.46 -0.48 12.58
CA ILE A 342 -7.13 -0.69 13.19
C ILE A 342 -7.19 -0.57 14.71
N PHE A 343 -7.90 0.41 15.26
CA PHE A 343 -8.04 0.53 16.71
C PHE A 343 -8.71 -0.71 17.33
N MET A 344 -9.76 -1.24 16.70
CA MET A 344 -10.44 -2.45 17.15
C MET A 344 -9.57 -3.71 17.02
N ASP A 345 -8.82 -3.84 15.93
CA ASP A 345 -7.82 -4.91 15.71
C ASP A 345 -6.73 -4.92 16.80
N LEU A 346 -6.31 -3.74 17.28
CA LEU A 346 -5.37 -3.66 18.41
C LEU A 346 -5.98 -4.10 19.75
N PHE A 347 -7.29 -3.97 19.91
CA PHE A 347 -8.01 -4.34 21.13
C PHE A 347 -8.40 -5.83 21.15
N ILE A 348 -8.63 -6.40 19.97
CA ILE A 348 -9.11 -7.76 19.79
C ILE A 348 -7.97 -8.59 19.22
N ASP A 349 -7.19 -9.23 20.08
CA ASP A 349 -6.16 -10.20 19.65
C ASP A 349 -6.70 -11.62 19.77
N THR A 350 -7.44 -11.91 20.84
CA THR A 350 -7.95 -13.25 21.16
C THR A 350 -9.47 -13.33 21.23
N ILE A 351 -10.00 -14.55 21.39
CA ILE A 351 -11.44 -14.77 21.58
C ILE A 351 -11.92 -14.22 22.92
N GLU A 352 -11.06 -14.22 23.94
CA GLU A 352 -11.36 -13.70 25.27
C GLU A 352 -11.56 -12.18 25.24
N ASP A 353 -10.80 -11.47 24.39
CA ASP A 353 -11.02 -10.03 24.16
C ASP A 353 -12.41 -9.77 23.58
N VAL A 354 -12.88 -10.62 22.66
CA VAL A 354 -14.22 -10.53 22.08
C VAL A 354 -15.29 -10.85 23.12
N ASP A 355 -15.11 -11.92 23.89
CA ASP A 355 -16.06 -12.34 24.91
C ASP A 355 -16.27 -11.23 25.94
N LEU A 356 -15.19 -10.61 26.42
CA LEU A 356 -15.25 -9.44 27.31
C LEU A 356 -16.07 -8.29 26.69
N LEU A 357 -15.83 -7.96 25.42
CA LEU A 357 -16.54 -6.86 24.75
C LEU A 357 -18.02 -7.20 24.49
N ILE A 358 -18.37 -8.49 24.32
CA ILE A 358 -19.76 -8.95 24.21
C ILE A 358 -20.45 -8.87 25.58
N GLU A 359 -19.79 -9.32 26.64
CA GLU A 359 -20.32 -9.27 28.02
C GLU A 359 -20.63 -7.84 28.44
N GLU A 360 -19.79 -6.87 28.05
CA GLU A 360 -19.97 -5.44 28.31
C GLU A 360 -20.95 -4.75 27.33
N GLY A 361 -21.54 -5.50 26.41
CA GLY A 361 -22.52 -5.00 25.43
C GLY A 361 -21.93 -4.08 24.36
N ILE A 362 -20.60 -4.01 24.26
CA ILE A 362 -19.89 -3.19 23.28
C ILE A 362 -19.97 -3.85 21.89
N ILE A 363 -19.92 -5.18 21.82
CA ILE A 363 -20.10 -5.94 20.59
C ILE A 363 -21.38 -6.76 20.66
N VAL A 364 -22.22 -6.64 19.62
CA VAL A 364 -23.37 -7.52 19.40
C VAL A 364 -23.10 -8.32 18.13
N SER A 365 -22.76 -9.60 18.29
CA SER A 365 -22.42 -10.50 17.18
C SER A 365 -23.63 -11.29 16.70
N TRP A 366 -23.89 -11.19 15.39
CA TRP A 366 -24.82 -12.05 14.64
C TRP A 366 -24.08 -13.09 13.79
N LEU A 367 -22.74 -13.16 13.91
CA LEU A 367 -21.89 -14.14 13.21
C LEU A 367 -21.83 -15.50 13.94
N GLY A 368 -22.51 -15.63 15.09
CA GLY A 368 -22.42 -16.79 15.97
C GLY A 368 -21.26 -16.65 16.96
N GLN A 369 -20.25 -17.53 16.86
CA GLN A 369 -19.16 -17.65 17.83
C GLN A 369 -18.21 -16.43 17.82
N SER A 370 -17.64 -16.11 18.98
CA SER A 370 -16.66 -15.03 19.18
C SER A 370 -15.42 -15.16 18.29
N LEU A 371 -15.04 -16.40 17.94
CA LEU A 371 -14.00 -16.70 16.96
C LEU A 371 -14.24 -16.01 15.60
N GLY A 372 -15.49 -15.92 15.15
CA GLY A 372 -15.83 -15.26 13.89
C GLY A 372 -15.56 -13.75 13.92
N VAL A 373 -15.75 -13.11 15.07
CA VAL A 373 -15.49 -11.67 15.25
C VAL A 373 -14.00 -11.39 15.39
N ALA A 374 -13.26 -12.17 16.18
CA ALA A 374 -11.80 -12.05 16.29
C ALA A 374 -11.14 -12.26 14.92
N THR A 375 -11.50 -13.33 14.23
CA THR A 375 -11.00 -13.61 12.86
C THR A 375 -11.37 -12.50 11.89
N PHE A 376 -12.53 -11.86 12.05
CA PHE A 376 -12.93 -10.75 11.21
C PHE A 376 -12.01 -9.54 11.38
N PHE A 377 -11.77 -9.06 12.60
CA PHE A 377 -10.93 -7.87 12.84
C PHE A 377 -9.46 -8.12 12.49
N ASN A 378 -8.90 -9.24 12.94
CA ASN A 378 -7.49 -9.59 12.72
C ASN A 378 -7.15 -9.76 11.23
N ASN A 379 -8.15 -10.03 10.38
CA ASN A 379 -7.99 -10.12 8.93
C ASN A 379 -8.52 -8.88 8.16
N ALA A 380 -9.24 -7.97 8.82
CA ALA A 380 -9.82 -6.80 8.17
C ALA A 380 -8.75 -5.77 7.82
N THR A 381 -7.70 -5.68 8.64
CA THR A 381 -6.57 -4.74 8.50
C THR A 381 -5.43 -5.28 7.65
N THR A 382 -5.45 -6.57 7.26
CA THR A 382 -4.39 -7.19 6.46
C THR A 382 -4.17 -6.42 5.15
N HIS A 383 -2.91 -6.04 4.91
CA HIS A 383 -2.48 -5.21 3.77
C HIS A 383 -3.02 -3.77 3.72
N PHE A 384 -3.76 -3.32 4.73
CA PHE A 384 -3.94 -1.90 5.01
C PHE A 384 -2.80 -1.39 5.89
N SER A 385 -2.31 -0.18 5.64
CA SER A 385 -1.22 0.41 6.43
C SER A 385 -1.70 1.59 7.26
N LEU A 386 -1.35 1.55 8.54
CA LEU A 386 -1.61 2.62 9.50
C LEU A 386 -0.90 3.93 9.14
N ASN A 387 -1.64 5.04 9.10
CA ASN A 387 -1.06 6.38 9.07
C ASN A 387 -0.60 6.82 10.47
N SER A 388 0.56 6.34 10.94
CA SER A 388 1.04 6.62 12.31
C SER A 388 1.18 8.09 12.70
N ARG A 389 1.23 9.02 11.73
CA ARG A 389 1.34 10.48 11.98
C ARG A 389 -0.01 11.19 12.07
N ASN A 390 -1.06 10.60 11.49
CA ASN A 390 -2.39 11.20 11.41
C ASN A 390 -3.49 10.24 11.89
N PHE A 391 -3.12 9.29 12.74
CA PHE A 391 -4.06 8.29 13.24
C PHE A 391 -5.04 8.92 14.21
N TYR A 392 -6.34 8.79 13.93
CA TYR A 392 -7.44 9.47 14.63
C TYR A 392 -7.47 9.19 16.14
N PHE A 393 -7.05 7.99 16.56
CA PHE A 393 -7.03 7.59 17.98
C PHE A 393 -5.67 7.75 18.66
N SER A 394 -4.72 8.49 18.07
CA SER A 394 -3.35 8.63 18.61
C SER A 394 -3.31 9.07 20.07
N GLN A 395 -4.05 10.12 20.43
CA GLN A 395 -4.11 10.61 21.81
C GLN A 395 -4.70 9.55 22.75
N LEU A 396 -5.81 8.92 22.35
CA LEU A 396 -6.46 7.86 23.13
C LEU A 396 -5.49 6.69 23.38
N CYS A 397 -4.71 6.27 22.37
CA CYS A 397 -3.69 5.24 22.53
C CYS A 397 -2.58 5.65 23.51
N HIS A 398 -2.16 6.92 23.54
CA HIS A 398 -1.20 7.39 24.57
C HIS A 398 -1.82 7.35 25.96
N ASP A 399 -3.06 7.78 26.12
CA ASP A 399 -3.74 7.82 27.42
C ASP A 399 -3.97 6.39 27.98
N LEU A 400 -4.39 5.45 27.13
CA LEU A 400 -4.53 4.04 27.49
C LEU A 400 -3.19 3.41 27.90
N ASN A 401 -2.13 3.70 27.16
CA ASN A 401 -0.79 3.23 27.50
C ASN A 401 -0.26 3.84 28.80
N ALA A 402 -0.56 5.12 29.06
CA ALA A 402 -0.21 5.77 30.31
C ALA A 402 -0.95 5.15 31.50
N PHE A 403 -2.26 4.89 31.34
CA PHE A 403 -3.08 4.19 32.33
C PHE A 403 -2.51 2.80 32.63
N TYR A 404 -2.28 1.99 31.59
CA TYR A 404 -1.75 0.63 31.74
C TYR A 404 -0.40 0.63 32.47
N LYS A 405 0.55 1.48 32.05
CA LYS A 405 1.87 1.57 32.70
C LYS A 405 1.77 2.02 34.15
N GLY A 406 0.94 3.01 34.45
CA GLY A 406 0.73 3.50 35.81
C GLY A 406 0.21 2.40 36.74
N ASN A 407 -0.81 1.68 36.30
CA ASN A 407 -1.42 0.61 37.09
C ASN A 407 -0.53 -0.64 37.16
N TRP A 408 0.09 -1.06 36.06
CA TRP A 408 1.04 -2.18 36.05
C TRP A 408 2.20 -1.95 37.03
N ASN A 409 2.75 -0.73 37.06
CA ASN A 409 3.80 -0.37 38.02
C ASN A 409 3.29 -0.46 39.47
N ARG A 410 2.03 -0.09 39.72
CA ARG A 410 1.39 -0.23 41.04
C ARG A 410 1.21 -1.70 41.41
N TRP A 411 0.70 -2.54 40.50
CA TRP A 411 0.55 -3.98 40.71
C TRP A 411 1.89 -4.65 40.97
N LYS A 412 2.91 -4.35 40.16
CA LYS A 412 4.28 -4.83 40.38
C LYS A 412 4.82 -4.40 41.75
N THR A 413 4.54 -3.18 42.19
CA THR A 413 4.95 -2.70 43.52
C THR A 413 4.22 -3.44 44.65
N THR A 414 2.90 -3.64 44.52
CA THR A 414 2.10 -4.40 45.49
C THR A 414 2.55 -5.85 45.56
N LEU A 415 2.74 -6.51 44.42
CA LEU A 415 3.20 -7.89 44.32
C LEU A 415 4.61 -8.05 44.90
N ASN A 416 5.52 -7.13 44.59
CA ASN A 416 6.86 -7.10 45.19
C ASN A 416 6.79 -6.92 46.71
N ARG A 417 5.91 -6.03 47.21
CA ARG A 417 5.73 -5.81 48.65
C ARG A 417 5.12 -7.01 49.38
N GLU A 418 4.09 -7.64 48.81
CA GLU A 418 3.26 -8.66 49.48
C GLU A 418 3.80 -10.08 49.34
N TYR A 419 4.45 -10.38 48.21
CA TYR A 419 4.97 -11.72 47.90
C TYR A 419 6.50 -11.79 47.99
N PHE A 420 7.21 -10.75 47.55
CA PHE A 420 8.68 -10.73 47.50
C PHE A 420 9.32 -9.85 48.58
N GLY A 421 8.52 -9.24 49.46
CA GLY A 421 8.97 -8.43 50.59
C GLY A 421 9.52 -9.25 51.76
N ASN A 422 9.38 -10.58 51.71
CA ASN A 422 9.92 -11.52 52.69
C ASN A 422 10.74 -12.62 51.99
N PRO A 423 12.09 -12.65 52.18
CA PRO A 423 12.99 -13.61 51.53
C PRO A 423 12.61 -15.09 51.70
N TRP A 424 11.87 -15.44 52.75
CA TRP A 424 11.54 -16.82 53.09
C TRP A 424 10.36 -17.41 52.30
N LYS A 425 9.53 -16.59 51.64
CA LYS A 425 8.45 -17.08 50.76
C LYS A 425 8.95 -17.50 49.38
N THR A 426 10.03 -16.91 48.89
CA THR A 426 10.62 -17.21 47.58
C THR A 426 11.26 -18.61 47.53
N VAL A 427 11.75 -19.11 48.67
CA VAL A 427 12.36 -20.45 48.78
C VAL A 427 11.31 -21.57 48.69
N SER A 428 10.05 -21.30 49.08
CA SER A 428 9.00 -22.34 49.08
C SER A 428 8.42 -22.64 47.70
N THR A 429 8.55 -21.72 46.72
CA THR A 429 8.00 -21.90 45.36
C THR A 429 8.99 -22.59 44.42
N ALA A 430 10.30 -22.48 44.68
CA ALA A 430 11.34 -23.12 43.88
C ALA A 430 11.55 -24.62 44.19
N ALA A 431 11.04 -25.09 45.33
CA ALA A 431 11.28 -26.46 45.83
C ALA A 431 10.25 -27.51 45.36
N HIS A 432 9.35 -27.19 44.42
CA HIS A 432 8.26 -28.09 43.98
C HIS A 432 8.28 -28.45 42.49
N GLY A 433 9.33 -28.11 41.74
CA GLY A 433 9.33 -28.22 40.28
C GLY A 433 10.48 -29.01 39.62
N ALA A 434 11.25 -29.81 40.36
CA ALA A 434 12.40 -30.51 39.79
C ALA A 434 12.60 -31.92 40.34
N GLU A 435 11.71 -32.83 39.98
CA GLU A 435 11.99 -34.28 39.93
C GLU A 435 11.24 -34.85 38.73
N GLU A 436 11.94 -35.11 37.62
CA GLU A 436 11.72 -36.29 36.77
C GLU A 436 12.66 -36.31 35.54
N ASN A 437 13.26 -37.50 35.34
CA ASN A 437 13.81 -38.06 34.10
C ASN A 437 15.25 -37.72 33.67
N GLY A 438 16.15 -38.66 33.97
CA GLY A 438 17.35 -38.92 33.17
C GLY A 438 17.27 -40.32 32.55
N VAL A 439 17.70 -40.47 31.30
CA VAL A 439 18.25 -41.71 30.69
C VAL A 439 19.19 -41.34 29.52
N GLN A 440 20.29 -42.10 29.44
CA GLN A 440 21.46 -42.08 28.54
C GLN A 440 21.24 -41.95 27.02
N SER A 441 22.22 -41.31 26.37
CA SER A 441 22.58 -41.45 24.95
C SER A 441 23.64 -42.54 24.73
N GLY A 442 23.59 -43.22 23.59
CA GLY A 442 24.54 -44.25 23.16
C GLY A 442 24.95 -44.10 21.69
N LEU A 443 26.26 -43.89 21.52
CA LEU A 443 27.20 -44.34 20.49
C LEU A 443 27.00 -44.04 18.99
N ASP A 444 28.12 -43.54 18.45
CA ASP A 444 28.49 -43.27 17.06
C ASP A 444 28.58 -44.53 16.17
N ALA A 445 28.45 -44.31 14.85
CA ALA A 445 29.12 -45.12 13.83
C ALA A 445 29.42 -44.29 12.57
N GLU A 446 30.72 -44.09 12.31
CA GLU A 446 31.26 -43.67 11.00
C GLU A 446 31.03 -44.76 9.94
N MET A 447 30.79 -44.34 8.70
CA MET A 447 30.71 -45.23 7.54
C MET A 447 31.73 -44.77 6.48
N ASP A 448 32.75 -45.59 6.29
CA ASP A 448 33.77 -45.47 5.24
C ASP A 448 33.15 -45.70 3.85
N LEU A 449 33.47 -44.82 2.89
CA LEU A 449 33.22 -45.04 1.46
C LEU A 449 34.56 -45.03 0.70
N ASN A 450 35.09 -46.23 0.45
CA ASN A 450 36.15 -46.46 -0.53
C ASN A 450 35.52 -46.67 -1.92
N ILE A 451 35.73 -45.74 -2.85
CA ILE A 451 35.48 -45.95 -4.28
C ILE A 451 36.77 -45.68 -5.04
N ALA A 452 37.27 -46.69 -5.74
CA ALA A 452 38.45 -46.62 -6.61
C ALA A 452 38.13 -45.84 -7.90
N PRO A 453 39.11 -45.12 -8.50
CA PRO A 453 38.87 -44.40 -9.73
C PRO A 453 38.94 -45.34 -10.95
N ASP A 454 37.80 -45.51 -11.61
CA ASP A 454 37.74 -45.98 -13.00
C ASP A 454 38.35 -44.91 -13.91
N ARG A 455 39.38 -45.28 -14.68
CA ARG A 455 40.03 -44.44 -15.68
C ARG A 455 39.64 -44.93 -17.07
N SER A 456 38.44 -44.57 -17.50
CA SER A 456 38.11 -44.49 -18.92
C SER A 456 38.20 -43.02 -19.36
N GLN A 457 39.16 -42.70 -20.23
CA GLN A 457 39.28 -41.35 -20.79
C GLN A 457 38.15 -41.11 -21.80
N PRO A 458 37.50 -39.93 -21.77
CA PRO A 458 36.50 -39.59 -22.77
C PRO A 458 37.14 -39.54 -24.18
N PRO A 459 36.40 -39.91 -25.23
CA PRO A 459 36.92 -39.96 -26.59
C PRO A 459 37.43 -38.58 -27.05
N PRO A 460 38.45 -38.51 -27.94
CA PRO A 460 39.06 -37.26 -28.38
C PRO A 460 38.08 -36.19 -28.87
N SER A 461 36.96 -36.62 -29.48
CA SER A 461 35.89 -35.73 -29.95
C SER A 461 35.16 -34.97 -28.84
N TYR A 462 35.18 -35.45 -27.60
CA TYR A 462 34.64 -34.74 -26.45
C TYR A 462 35.47 -33.48 -26.15
N TRP A 463 36.80 -33.57 -26.26
CA TRP A 463 37.70 -32.45 -26.00
C TRP A 463 37.57 -31.37 -27.07
N ASP A 464 37.38 -31.75 -28.34
CA ASP A 464 37.11 -30.79 -29.42
C ASP A 464 35.76 -30.08 -29.22
N GLN A 465 34.72 -30.79 -28.79
CA GLN A 465 33.41 -30.20 -28.46
C GLN A 465 33.45 -29.35 -27.18
N PHE A 466 34.30 -29.71 -26.22
CA PHE A 466 34.52 -28.93 -25.01
C PHE A 466 35.32 -27.65 -25.29
N GLU A 467 36.37 -27.73 -26.13
CA GLU A 467 37.10 -26.55 -26.61
C GLU A 467 36.23 -25.63 -27.46
N THR A 468 35.36 -26.19 -28.30
CA THR A 468 34.42 -25.39 -29.10
C THR A 468 33.46 -24.62 -28.18
N ARG A 469 32.88 -25.30 -27.17
CA ARG A 469 32.06 -24.65 -26.14
C ARG A 469 32.85 -23.60 -25.35
N LEU A 470 34.12 -23.84 -25.04
CA LEU A 470 34.99 -22.86 -24.37
C LEU A 470 35.31 -21.63 -25.25
N ARG A 471 35.43 -21.81 -26.57
CA ARG A 471 35.66 -20.71 -27.52
C ARG A 471 34.38 -19.92 -27.84
N GLU A 472 33.23 -20.57 -27.75
CA GLU A 472 31.90 -19.95 -27.93
C GLU A 472 31.35 -19.31 -26.65
N LEU A 473 31.97 -19.55 -25.48
CA LEU A 473 31.67 -18.81 -24.27
C LEU A 473 31.98 -17.33 -24.50
N LYS A 474 30.93 -16.51 -24.60
CA LYS A 474 31.06 -15.05 -24.52
C LYS A 474 31.88 -14.72 -23.26
N PRO A 475 32.86 -13.80 -23.31
CA PRO A 475 33.56 -13.37 -22.10
C PRO A 475 32.52 -12.94 -21.07
N SER A 476 32.68 -13.38 -19.82
CA SER A 476 31.83 -12.93 -18.72
C SER A 476 31.75 -11.40 -18.76
N GLN A 477 30.55 -10.83 -18.64
CA GLN A 477 30.37 -9.39 -18.45
C GLN A 477 31.44 -8.88 -17.48
N ALA A 478 32.12 -7.80 -17.82
CA ALA A 478 33.25 -7.29 -17.05
C ALA A 478 32.86 -7.21 -15.55
N PRO A 479 33.65 -7.83 -14.65
CA PRO A 479 33.32 -7.82 -13.23
C PRO A 479 33.23 -6.38 -12.74
N GLY A 480 32.04 -5.97 -12.30
CA GLY A 480 31.78 -4.62 -11.76
C GLY A 480 30.66 -3.81 -12.42
N ARG A 481 30.10 -4.24 -13.57
CA ARG A 481 28.95 -3.55 -14.21
C ARG A 481 27.59 -4.14 -13.85
N CYS A 482 27.51 -5.46 -13.70
CA CYS A 482 26.29 -6.18 -13.35
C CYS A 482 25.93 -5.99 -11.86
N CYS A 483 24.74 -5.42 -11.58
CA CYS A 483 24.25 -5.19 -10.21
C CYS A 483 22.78 -5.57 -9.97
N ILE A 484 22.00 -5.87 -11.00
CA ILE A 484 20.59 -6.24 -10.90
C ILE A 484 20.41 -7.70 -11.31
N TYR A 485 19.85 -8.50 -10.41
CA TYR A 485 19.79 -9.95 -10.53
C TYR A 485 18.34 -10.46 -10.44
N ARG A 486 18.05 -11.59 -11.10
CA ARG A 486 16.87 -12.38 -10.73
C ARG A 486 17.14 -13.22 -9.49
N VAL A 487 16.06 -13.51 -8.79
CA VAL A 487 16.09 -14.44 -7.66
C VAL A 487 16.32 -15.85 -8.21
N PRO A 488 17.22 -16.64 -7.60
CA PRO A 488 17.44 -18.02 -8.02
C PRO A 488 16.12 -18.80 -8.03
N LYS A 489 15.91 -19.59 -9.10
CA LYS A 489 14.66 -20.33 -9.30
C LYS A 489 14.25 -21.15 -8.07
N ALA A 490 15.18 -21.83 -7.42
CA ALA A 490 14.90 -22.62 -6.21
C ALA A 490 14.28 -21.79 -5.06
N ALA A 491 14.71 -20.53 -4.88
CA ALA A 491 14.13 -19.64 -3.88
C ALA A 491 12.75 -19.11 -4.31
N ARG A 492 12.58 -18.85 -5.61
CA ARG A 492 11.30 -18.41 -6.19
C ARG A 492 10.24 -19.51 -6.14
N ASP A 493 10.63 -20.77 -6.32
CA ASP A 493 9.74 -21.93 -6.25
C ASP A 493 9.21 -22.17 -4.82
N ILE A 494 9.91 -21.68 -3.78
CA ILE A 494 9.45 -21.74 -2.39
C ILE A 494 8.34 -20.70 -2.12
N ASP A 495 8.53 -19.47 -2.58
CA ASP A 495 7.57 -18.39 -2.42
C ASP A 495 7.69 -17.38 -3.58
N GLU A 496 6.87 -17.56 -4.62
CA GLU A 496 6.86 -16.65 -5.76
C GLU A 496 6.35 -15.26 -5.39
N THR A 497 5.48 -15.18 -4.38
CA THR A 497 4.80 -13.93 -3.98
C THR A 497 5.75 -12.98 -3.27
N ALA A 498 6.78 -13.49 -2.60
CA ALA A 498 7.83 -12.69 -1.96
C ALA A 498 8.68 -11.88 -2.95
N TYR A 499 8.77 -12.33 -4.21
CA TYR A 499 9.62 -11.71 -5.25
C TYR A 499 8.82 -11.06 -6.38
N THR A 500 7.50 -11.08 -6.28
CA THR A 500 6.59 -10.50 -7.29
C THR A 500 6.13 -9.12 -6.83
N PRO A 501 6.32 -8.06 -7.63
CA PRO A 501 5.76 -6.75 -7.33
C PRO A 501 4.24 -6.81 -7.28
N ARG A 502 3.68 -5.99 -6.41
CA ARG A 502 2.28 -5.98 -5.98
C ARG A 502 1.43 -4.95 -6.71
N VAL A 503 2.02 -3.78 -6.98
CA VAL A 503 1.33 -2.60 -7.51
C VAL A 503 2.07 -1.95 -8.67
N VAL A 504 3.41 -1.99 -8.74
CA VAL A 504 4.17 -1.31 -9.81
C VAL A 504 5.37 -2.11 -10.31
N SER A 505 5.48 -2.22 -11.64
CA SER A 505 6.68 -2.72 -12.30
C SER A 505 7.68 -1.58 -12.52
N ILE A 506 8.94 -1.82 -12.15
CA ILE A 506 10.09 -0.95 -12.35
C ILE A 506 11.18 -1.75 -13.05
N GLY A 507 11.59 -1.28 -14.22
CA GLY A 507 12.55 -1.98 -15.07
C GLY A 507 11.92 -3.16 -15.84
N PRO A 508 12.77 -3.97 -16.49
CA PRO A 508 12.32 -4.90 -17.53
C PRO A 508 11.71 -6.21 -17.03
N PHE A 509 12.10 -6.72 -15.85
CA PHE A 509 11.80 -8.11 -15.46
C PHE A 509 10.32 -8.41 -15.18
N HIS A 510 9.52 -7.40 -14.83
CA HIS A 510 8.08 -7.52 -14.57
C HIS A 510 7.20 -6.71 -15.55
N ARG A 511 7.81 -6.13 -16.59
CA ARG A 511 7.11 -5.29 -17.57
C ARG A 511 5.98 -6.06 -18.25
N GLY A 512 4.83 -5.41 -18.39
CA GLY A 512 3.68 -5.96 -19.12
C GLY A 512 2.86 -7.00 -18.35
N ARG A 513 3.21 -7.31 -17.09
CA ARG A 513 2.44 -8.22 -16.24
C ARG A 513 1.03 -7.68 -16.04
N GLU A 514 0.03 -8.50 -16.36
CA GLU A 514 -1.38 -8.07 -16.42
C GLU A 514 -1.87 -7.41 -15.13
N GLY A 515 -1.48 -7.95 -13.98
CA GLY A 515 -1.85 -7.43 -12.67
C GLY A 515 -1.22 -6.09 -12.26
N LEU A 516 -0.29 -5.54 -13.04
CA LEU A 516 0.41 -4.28 -12.76
C LEU A 516 0.03 -3.16 -13.73
N LYS A 517 -0.79 -3.48 -14.75
CA LYS A 517 -1.17 -2.52 -15.81
C LYS A 517 -1.94 -1.31 -15.29
N SER A 518 -2.70 -1.48 -14.21
CA SER A 518 -3.54 -0.42 -13.62
C SER A 518 -2.72 0.81 -13.18
N LEU A 519 -1.46 0.63 -12.76
CA LEU A 519 -0.59 1.74 -12.33
C LEU A 519 0.38 2.23 -13.43
N GLU A 520 0.44 1.60 -14.60
CA GLU A 520 1.34 2.05 -15.69
C GLU A 520 0.95 3.45 -16.20
N ASN A 521 -0.35 3.77 -16.24
CA ASN A 521 -0.84 5.10 -16.59
C ASN A 521 -0.49 6.15 -15.51
N LEU A 522 -0.51 5.75 -14.24
CA LEU A 522 -0.07 6.60 -13.14
C LEU A 522 1.42 6.94 -13.29
N LYS A 523 2.27 5.99 -13.67
CA LYS A 523 3.69 6.27 -13.94
C LYS A 523 3.88 7.32 -15.02
N LEU A 524 3.14 7.26 -16.12
CA LEU A 524 3.20 8.26 -17.18
C LEU A 524 2.78 9.65 -16.69
N ARG A 525 1.72 9.73 -15.90
CA ARG A 525 1.28 11.00 -15.28
C ARG A 525 2.35 11.57 -14.37
N TYR A 526 2.99 10.74 -13.57
CA TYR A 526 4.07 11.13 -12.67
C TYR A 526 5.32 11.55 -13.43
N PHE A 527 5.69 10.82 -14.48
CA PHE A 527 6.75 11.21 -15.39
C PHE A 527 6.47 12.59 -16.01
N LYS A 528 5.26 12.85 -16.52
CA LYS A 528 4.85 14.16 -17.05
C LYS A 528 4.97 15.28 -16.01
N ASN A 529 4.55 15.02 -14.78
CA ASN A 529 4.69 15.96 -13.67
C ASN A 529 6.17 16.20 -13.32
N SER A 530 6.99 15.14 -13.31
CA SER A 530 8.43 15.22 -13.05
C SER A 530 9.13 16.13 -14.06
N LEU A 531 8.82 15.99 -15.36
CA LEU A 531 9.39 16.83 -16.42
C LEU A 531 9.05 18.30 -16.20
N SER A 532 7.77 18.57 -15.90
CA SER A 532 7.26 19.91 -15.65
C SER A 532 7.95 20.53 -14.44
N ARG A 533 8.06 19.78 -13.34
CA ARG A 533 8.67 20.20 -12.08
C ARG A 533 10.18 20.43 -12.22
N LEU A 534 10.87 19.56 -12.96
CA LEU A 534 12.32 19.63 -13.13
C LEU A 534 12.77 20.56 -14.26
N GLY A 535 11.83 21.08 -15.06
CA GLY A 535 12.11 21.93 -16.23
C GLY A 535 12.77 21.15 -17.38
N LEU A 536 12.47 19.87 -17.52
CA LEU A 536 13.11 18.98 -18.50
C LEU A 536 12.20 18.75 -19.71
N ARG A 537 12.80 18.67 -20.91
CA ARG A 537 12.11 18.16 -22.10
C ARG A 537 12.34 16.67 -22.18
N TRP A 538 11.26 15.92 -22.39
CA TRP A 538 11.36 14.46 -22.47
C TRP A 538 12.22 14.00 -23.64
N GLN A 539 12.24 14.74 -24.76
CA GLN A 539 13.08 14.41 -25.92
C GLN A 539 14.56 14.41 -25.55
N ASP A 540 15.01 15.44 -24.83
CA ASP A 540 16.40 15.56 -24.42
C ASP A 540 16.76 14.41 -23.47
N CYS A 541 15.87 14.09 -22.52
CA CYS A 541 16.06 12.98 -21.60
C CYS A 541 16.12 11.64 -22.34
N PHE A 542 15.26 11.43 -23.34
CA PHE A 542 15.23 10.20 -24.15
C PHE A 542 16.56 9.98 -24.88
N TYR A 543 17.08 11.00 -25.57
CA TYR A 543 18.36 10.87 -26.27
C TYR A 543 19.54 10.65 -25.31
N LEU A 544 19.51 11.28 -24.13
CA LEU A 544 20.52 11.07 -23.10
C LEU A 544 20.52 9.62 -22.57
N VAL A 545 19.35 9.08 -22.26
CA VAL A 545 19.23 7.68 -21.81
C VAL A 545 19.61 6.72 -22.95
N LYS A 546 19.26 7.06 -24.19
CA LYS A 546 19.63 6.26 -25.37
C LYS A 546 21.15 6.16 -25.57
N GLN A 547 21.91 7.19 -25.21
CA GLN A 547 23.37 7.17 -25.30
C GLN A 547 24.04 6.21 -24.30
N CYS A 548 23.43 5.99 -23.14
CA CYS A 548 23.93 5.06 -22.12
C CYS A 548 23.11 3.76 -22.03
N GLU A 549 22.32 3.45 -23.05
CA GLU A 549 21.39 2.30 -23.04
C GLU A 549 22.12 0.97 -22.82
N GLN A 550 23.26 0.75 -23.50
CA GLN A 550 24.04 -0.47 -23.32
C GLN A 550 24.62 -0.59 -21.90
N ASP A 551 25.12 0.51 -21.31
CA ASP A 551 25.60 0.51 -19.93
C ASP A 551 24.48 0.20 -18.93
N ILE A 552 23.24 0.63 -19.22
CA ILE A 552 22.06 0.28 -18.42
C ILE A 552 21.72 -1.21 -18.59
N ARG A 553 21.80 -1.77 -19.79
CA ARG A 553 21.60 -3.22 -20.03
C ARG A 553 22.64 -4.07 -19.33
N ASP A 554 23.90 -3.63 -19.33
CA ASP A 554 25.03 -4.30 -18.67
C ASP A 554 24.87 -4.34 -17.13
N CYS A 555 23.96 -3.53 -16.57
CA CYS A 555 23.60 -3.62 -15.15
C CYS A 555 22.79 -4.88 -14.82
N TYR A 556 22.12 -5.51 -15.79
CA TYR A 556 21.29 -6.69 -15.59
C TYR A 556 22.09 -7.96 -15.85
N ALA A 557 21.97 -8.94 -14.94
CA ALA A 557 22.63 -10.24 -15.04
C ALA A 557 22.14 -11.10 -16.22
N GLU A 558 20.93 -10.84 -16.68
CA GLU A 558 20.29 -11.54 -17.79
C GLU A 558 20.16 -10.63 -19.01
N GLU A 559 20.29 -11.21 -20.20
CA GLU A 559 20.05 -10.51 -21.44
C GLU A 559 18.57 -10.12 -21.54
N ILE A 560 18.29 -8.82 -21.66
CA ILE A 560 16.92 -8.31 -21.79
C ILE A 560 16.45 -8.51 -23.24
N SER A 561 15.94 -9.71 -23.53
CA SER A 561 15.36 -10.08 -24.82
C SER A 561 13.92 -9.57 -24.98
N GLY A 562 13.52 -9.15 -26.18
CA GLY A 562 12.13 -8.81 -26.50
C GLY A 562 11.73 -7.34 -26.31
N LEU A 563 12.68 -6.46 -25.99
CA LEU A 563 12.51 -5.01 -26.03
C LEU A 563 13.52 -4.39 -26.99
N ASP A 564 13.02 -3.64 -27.97
CA ASP A 564 13.91 -2.83 -28.80
C ASP A 564 14.55 -1.69 -27.99
N THR A 565 15.52 -1.01 -28.59
CA THR A 565 16.25 0.08 -27.92
C THR A 565 15.32 1.22 -27.49
N ASP A 566 14.35 1.60 -28.32
CA ASP A 566 13.48 2.74 -28.04
C ASP A 566 12.47 2.39 -26.93
N GLU A 567 11.90 1.18 -26.98
CA GLU A 567 11.01 0.66 -25.93
C GLU A 567 11.73 0.51 -24.59
N PHE A 568 12.99 0.08 -24.59
CA PHE A 568 13.79 -0.05 -23.37
C PHE A 568 14.11 1.33 -22.77
N VAL A 569 14.54 2.29 -23.60
CA VAL A 569 14.83 3.66 -23.18
C VAL A 569 13.57 4.35 -22.64
N GLU A 570 12.42 4.19 -23.30
CA GLU A 570 11.13 4.73 -22.82
C GLU A 570 10.82 4.25 -21.40
N MET A 571 10.92 2.94 -21.16
CA MET A 571 10.65 2.35 -19.86
C MET A 571 11.59 2.90 -18.78
N ILE A 572 12.90 2.91 -19.03
CA ILE A 572 13.86 3.43 -18.04
C ILE A 572 13.57 4.91 -17.73
N LEU A 573 13.21 5.70 -18.75
CA LEU A 573 12.92 7.11 -18.59
C LEU A 573 11.63 7.35 -17.77
N VAL A 574 10.54 6.65 -18.12
CA VAL A 574 9.25 6.75 -17.42
C VAL A 574 9.38 6.28 -15.98
N ASP A 575 10.05 5.14 -15.73
CA ASP A 575 10.23 4.59 -14.39
C ASP A 575 11.09 5.51 -13.52
N SER A 576 12.18 6.06 -14.08
CA SER A 576 13.05 7.01 -13.38
C SER A 576 12.30 8.28 -12.96
N GLY A 577 11.54 8.89 -13.88
CA GLY A 577 10.78 10.10 -13.56
C GLY A 577 9.59 9.83 -12.64
N PHE A 578 8.95 8.65 -12.72
CA PHE A 578 7.96 8.21 -11.76
C PHE A 578 8.54 8.16 -10.33
N ILE A 579 9.69 7.51 -10.16
CA ILE A 579 10.36 7.37 -8.85
C ILE A 579 10.74 8.75 -8.28
N VAL A 580 11.30 9.63 -9.11
CA VAL A 580 11.69 10.98 -8.69
C VAL A 580 10.47 11.78 -8.23
N GLU A 581 9.39 11.82 -9.03
CA GLU A 581 8.18 12.55 -8.67
C GLU A 581 7.53 11.97 -7.41
N LEU A 582 7.53 10.64 -7.25
CA LEU A 582 7.04 9.96 -6.06
C LEU A 582 7.80 10.42 -4.81
N PHE A 583 9.14 10.43 -4.84
CA PHE A 583 9.92 10.83 -3.66
C PHE A 583 9.81 12.33 -3.36
N LEU A 584 9.70 13.18 -4.38
CA LEU A 584 9.48 14.62 -4.19
C LEU A 584 8.13 14.89 -3.54
N ARG A 585 7.07 14.22 -4.00
CA ARG A 585 5.72 14.32 -3.42
C ARG A 585 5.68 13.86 -1.97
N GLU A 586 6.28 12.71 -1.66
CA GLU A 586 6.30 12.20 -0.28
C GLU A 586 7.04 13.17 0.67
N ARG A 587 8.11 13.82 0.20
CA ARG A 587 8.83 14.83 0.99
C ARG A 587 8.02 16.12 1.17
N GLU A 588 7.33 16.55 0.12
CA GLU A 588 6.57 17.81 0.07
C GLU A 588 5.11 17.69 0.53
N ALA A 589 4.64 16.48 0.90
CA ALA A 589 3.26 16.20 1.31
C ALA A 589 2.74 17.08 2.47
N TYR A 590 3.62 17.84 3.14
CA TYR A 590 3.29 18.88 4.10
C TYR A 590 2.65 20.15 3.48
N PHE A 591 2.72 20.36 2.15
CA PHE A 591 2.30 21.60 1.48
C PHE A 591 1.26 21.42 0.35
N ILE A 592 0.75 20.20 0.13
CA ILE A 592 -0.18 19.91 -0.98
C ILE A 592 -1.62 19.91 -0.47
N ASP A 593 -2.52 20.58 -1.20
CA ASP A 593 -3.97 20.60 -0.93
C ASP A 593 -4.54 19.18 -0.75
N ALA A 594 -5.35 19.02 0.31
CA ALA A 594 -5.69 17.77 0.99
C ALA A 594 -6.61 16.77 0.24
N ASP A 595 -6.83 16.90 -1.07
CA ASP A 595 -7.92 16.18 -1.77
C ASP A 595 -7.53 15.38 -3.03
N ASP A 596 -6.27 15.35 -3.49
CA ASP A 596 -6.00 14.96 -4.92
C ASP A 596 -4.79 14.04 -5.20
N ASP A 597 -4.21 13.34 -4.21
CA ASP A 597 -3.07 12.43 -4.47
C ASP A 597 -3.21 11.04 -3.86
N PHE A 598 -3.70 10.11 -4.68
CA PHE A 598 -3.76 8.65 -4.43
C PHE A 598 -2.44 8.07 -3.90
N THR A 599 -1.28 8.63 -4.28
CA THR A 599 0.02 8.09 -3.83
C THR A 599 0.47 8.59 -2.49
N THR A 600 -0.17 9.61 -1.90
CA THR A 600 0.15 10.05 -0.53
C THR A 600 -0.46 9.16 0.54
N ASN A 601 -1.30 8.18 0.13
CA ASN A 601 -1.86 7.23 1.07
C ASN A 601 -0.78 6.29 1.63
N PRO A 602 -0.65 6.13 2.97
CA PRO A 602 0.34 5.25 3.57
C PRO A 602 0.27 3.78 3.13
N THR A 603 -0.91 3.26 2.76
CA THR A 603 -1.10 1.89 2.24
C THR A 603 -0.53 1.75 0.84
N VAL A 604 -0.80 2.74 -0.02
CA VAL A 604 -0.24 2.81 -1.37
C VAL A 604 1.27 3.02 -1.30
N ILE A 605 1.76 3.97 -0.48
CA ILE A 605 3.19 4.17 -0.21
C ILE A 605 3.85 2.90 0.31
N THR A 606 3.22 2.16 1.22
CA THR A 606 3.80 0.93 1.76
C THR A 606 3.90 -0.15 0.68
N SER A 607 2.90 -0.25 -0.19
CA SER A 607 2.92 -1.16 -1.35
C SER A 607 3.99 -0.74 -2.38
N LEU A 608 4.11 0.55 -2.69
CA LEU A 608 5.16 1.10 -3.55
C LEU A 608 6.55 0.89 -2.94
N SER A 609 6.71 1.14 -1.64
CA SER A 609 7.96 0.90 -0.91
C SER A 609 8.31 -0.59 -0.85
N HIS A 610 7.33 -1.48 -0.84
CA HIS A 610 7.56 -2.91 -0.96
C HIS A 610 8.13 -3.25 -2.34
N ASP A 611 7.49 -2.77 -3.40
CA ASP A 611 7.88 -3.09 -4.77
C ASP A 611 9.23 -2.49 -5.16
N LEU A 612 9.52 -1.25 -4.73
CA LEU A 612 10.77 -0.56 -5.04
C LEU A 612 12.00 -1.21 -4.40
N LYS A 613 11.87 -2.09 -3.41
CA LYS A 613 13.01 -2.79 -2.79
C LYS A 613 13.17 -4.25 -3.24
N LEU A 614 12.27 -4.76 -4.09
CA LEU A 614 12.38 -6.13 -4.62
C LEU A 614 13.57 -6.24 -5.56
N LEU A 615 14.37 -7.30 -5.41
CA LEU A 615 15.59 -7.52 -6.19
C LEU A 615 15.34 -7.53 -7.71
N GLU A 616 14.20 -8.08 -8.14
CA GLU A 616 13.79 -8.16 -9.55
C GLU A 616 13.07 -6.91 -10.09
N ASN A 617 12.86 -5.89 -9.26
CA ASN A 617 12.08 -4.71 -9.61
C ASN A 617 12.91 -3.43 -9.46
N GLN A 618 14.10 -3.41 -10.09
CA GLN A 618 15.12 -2.39 -9.90
C GLN A 618 15.51 -1.72 -11.23
N ILE A 619 15.97 -0.48 -11.12
CA ILE A 619 16.74 0.22 -12.15
C ILE A 619 18.02 0.78 -11.52
N PRO A 620 19.10 1.02 -12.29
CA PRO A 620 20.35 1.53 -11.74
C PRO A 620 20.17 2.92 -11.10
N MET A 621 20.61 3.11 -9.86
CA MET A 621 20.56 4.41 -9.16
C MET A 621 21.26 5.51 -9.93
N ALA A 622 22.31 5.17 -10.69
CA ALA A 622 23.06 6.10 -11.52
C ALA A 622 22.18 6.83 -12.55
N ILE A 623 21.22 6.16 -13.19
CA ILE A 623 20.36 6.79 -14.21
C ILE A 623 19.37 7.78 -13.58
N ILE A 624 18.85 7.45 -12.40
CA ILE A 624 17.95 8.31 -11.64
C ILE A 624 18.68 9.60 -11.22
N ARG A 625 19.89 9.46 -10.67
CA ARG A 625 20.76 10.60 -10.31
C ARG A 625 21.07 11.46 -11.54
N PHE A 626 21.52 10.83 -12.62
CA PHE A 626 21.89 11.50 -13.86
C PHE A 626 20.75 12.34 -14.46
N LEU A 627 19.51 11.85 -14.42
CA LEU A 627 18.35 12.60 -14.89
C LEU A 627 17.96 13.73 -13.93
N TYR A 628 17.97 13.47 -12.62
CA TYR A 628 17.61 14.45 -11.59
C TYR A 628 18.59 15.62 -11.51
N ASP A 629 19.90 15.34 -11.60
CA ASP A 629 20.96 16.33 -11.45
C ASP A 629 20.92 17.36 -12.59
N ARG A 630 20.42 16.98 -13.78
CA ARG A 630 20.21 17.89 -14.92
C ARG A 630 19.01 18.83 -14.82
N SER A 631 18.19 18.74 -13.77
CA SER A 631 17.08 19.67 -13.56
C SER A 631 17.56 21.14 -13.51
N LEU A 632 16.78 22.02 -14.13
CA LEU A 632 17.02 23.47 -14.19
C LEU A 632 16.70 24.21 -12.86
N THR A 633 16.28 23.48 -11.82
CA THR A 633 15.93 24.05 -10.51
C THR A 633 17.19 24.43 -9.70
N THR A 634 17.12 25.52 -8.94
CA THR A 634 18.26 26.21 -8.27
C THR A 634 19.04 25.36 -7.24
N ASN A 635 20.23 25.84 -6.85
CA ASN A 635 21.27 25.24 -5.96
C ASN A 635 20.86 24.73 -4.56
N SER A 636 19.57 24.61 -4.23
CA SER A 636 19.07 24.09 -2.94
C SER A 636 18.22 22.82 -3.06
N LYS A 637 18.24 22.14 -4.21
CA LYS A 637 17.51 20.86 -4.39
C LYS A 637 18.22 19.72 -3.66
N PRO A 638 17.48 18.81 -3.00
CA PRO A 638 18.07 17.68 -2.29
C PRO A 638 18.64 16.62 -3.22
N ARG A 639 19.67 15.88 -2.79
CA ARG A 639 20.20 14.75 -3.58
C ARG A 639 19.13 13.66 -3.72
N VAL A 640 19.10 12.92 -4.85
CA VAL A 640 18.20 11.75 -5.03
C VAL A 640 18.29 10.77 -3.86
N LEU A 641 19.49 10.61 -3.31
CA LEU A 641 19.73 9.73 -2.18
C LEU A 641 19.11 10.22 -0.86
N GLU A 642 19.05 11.53 -0.63
CA GLU A 642 18.29 12.11 0.48
C GLU A 642 16.80 11.84 0.32
N LEU A 643 16.28 12.00 -0.90
CA LEU A 643 14.89 11.69 -1.24
C LEU A 643 14.58 10.22 -0.99
N ALA A 644 15.44 9.31 -1.46
CA ALA A 644 15.30 7.87 -1.25
C ALA A 644 15.39 7.48 0.24
N ILE A 645 16.35 8.03 0.99
CA ILE A 645 16.48 7.77 2.44
C ILE A 645 15.26 8.29 3.20
N SER A 646 14.71 9.44 2.82
CA SER A 646 13.48 9.98 3.39
C SER A 646 12.30 9.04 3.14
N PHE A 647 12.13 8.58 1.89
CA PHE A 647 11.07 7.66 1.50
C PHE A 647 11.17 6.31 2.25
N PHE A 648 12.37 5.73 2.32
CA PHE A 648 12.63 4.48 3.04
C PHE A 648 12.99 4.67 4.52
N SER A 649 12.66 5.83 5.13
CA SER A 649 13.04 6.16 6.50
C SER A 649 12.57 5.14 7.54
N ARG A 650 11.42 4.48 7.30
CA ARG A 650 10.90 3.40 8.14
C ARG A 650 11.83 2.18 8.21
N HIS A 651 12.70 1.99 7.22
CA HIS A 651 13.68 0.90 7.18
C HIS A 651 15.07 1.35 7.67
N ASN A 652 15.35 2.66 7.70
CA ASN A 652 16.62 3.23 8.13
C ASN A 652 16.71 3.39 9.66
N MET A 653 16.57 2.29 10.41
CA MET A 653 16.61 2.30 11.88
C MET A 653 17.96 2.78 12.44
N GLN A 654 19.04 2.57 11.71
CA GLN A 654 20.39 3.02 12.07
C GLN A 654 20.67 4.50 11.72
N ARG A 655 19.71 5.21 11.12
CA ARG A 655 19.84 6.62 10.71
C ARG A 655 21.07 6.89 9.84
N VAL A 656 21.34 5.97 8.89
CA VAL A 656 22.40 6.10 7.89
C VAL A 656 22.22 7.40 7.12
N GLN A 657 23.32 8.15 6.97
CA GLN A 657 23.35 9.44 6.29
C GLN A 657 23.62 9.26 4.77
N PRO A 658 23.16 10.19 3.92
CA PRO A 658 23.36 10.11 2.47
C PRO A 658 24.81 9.89 2.05
N ASP A 659 25.76 10.58 2.69
CA ASP A 659 27.20 10.50 2.34
C ASP A 659 27.79 9.10 2.56
N SER A 660 27.18 8.28 3.43
CA SER A 660 27.58 6.88 3.62
C SER A 660 27.06 5.94 2.52
N CYS A 661 26.25 6.46 1.59
CA CYS A 661 25.52 5.71 0.58
C CYS A 661 25.86 6.16 -0.86
N ASP A 662 26.96 6.90 -1.06
CA ASP A 662 27.33 7.42 -2.39
C ASP A 662 27.52 6.31 -3.44
N ASN A 663 27.97 5.12 -3.02
CA ASN A 663 28.19 3.95 -3.89
C ASN A 663 26.97 3.01 -4.05
N VAL A 664 25.78 3.43 -3.62
CA VAL A 664 24.55 2.63 -3.75
C VAL A 664 24.20 2.40 -5.22
N LEU A 665 24.02 1.13 -5.60
CA LEU A 665 23.79 0.72 -6.99
C LEU A 665 22.31 0.77 -7.40
N HIS A 666 21.40 0.43 -6.48
CA HIS A 666 19.94 0.44 -6.67
C HIS A 666 19.25 0.39 -5.29
N PHE A 667 17.92 0.41 -5.22
CA PHE A 667 17.20 0.50 -3.94
C PHE A 667 17.36 -0.72 -3.04
N ALA A 668 17.40 -1.93 -3.57
CA ALA A 668 17.67 -3.11 -2.75
C ALA A 668 19.06 -3.06 -2.08
N ASP A 669 20.08 -2.52 -2.77
CA ASP A 669 21.40 -2.27 -2.17
C ASP A 669 21.34 -1.11 -1.15
N LEU A 670 20.54 -0.06 -1.40
CA LEU A 670 20.28 0.98 -0.39
C LEU A 670 19.70 0.38 0.89
N ILE A 671 18.67 -0.46 0.79
CA ILE A 671 18.08 -1.13 1.95
C ILE A 671 19.14 -1.97 2.66
N ARG A 672 19.98 -2.72 1.93
CA ARG A 672 21.11 -3.46 2.52
C ARG A 672 22.05 -2.55 3.31
N THR A 673 22.33 -1.33 2.83
CA THR A 673 23.18 -0.39 3.58
C THR A 673 22.59 0.00 4.94
N PHE A 674 21.27 0.06 5.09
CA PHE A 674 20.62 0.35 6.38
C PHE A 674 20.84 -0.73 7.45
N PHE A 675 21.17 -1.95 7.03
CA PHE A 675 21.43 -3.09 7.91
C PHE A 675 22.91 -3.42 8.08
N LYS A 676 23.82 -2.74 7.36
CA LYS A 676 25.25 -2.93 7.58
C LYS A 676 25.61 -2.48 9.00
N PRO A 677 26.44 -3.24 9.73
CA PRO A 677 26.99 -2.76 10.99
C PRO A 677 27.76 -1.47 10.74
N GLN A 678 27.37 -0.37 11.37
CA GLN A 678 28.24 0.79 11.41
C GLN A 678 29.53 0.40 12.17
N SER A 679 30.69 0.79 11.64
CA SER A 679 32.03 0.40 12.12
C SER A 679 32.10 0.27 13.64
N PRO A 680 32.83 -0.72 14.18
CA PRO A 680 32.80 -1.02 15.61
C PRO A 680 33.05 0.25 16.41
N ARG A 681 32.13 0.55 17.33
CA ARG A 681 32.30 1.60 18.34
C ARG A 681 33.72 1.50 18.85
N THR A 682 34.56 2.50 18.55
CA THR A 682 35.83 2.68 19.25
C THR A 682 35.54 2.56 20.73
N ALA A 683 36.19 1.61 21.38
CA ALA A 683 36.10 1.37 22.82
C ALA A 683 36.46 2.67 23.55
N GLY A 684 35.44 3.48 23.85
CA GLY A 684 35.59 4.82 24.37
C GLY A 684 34.27 5.26 24.96
N SER A 685 34.18 5.14 26.29
CA SER A 685 33.02 5.43 27.15
C SER A 685 31.85 4.45 27.02
N GLN A 686 31.92 3.36 27.79
CA GLN A 686 30.73 2.66 28.27
C GLN A 686 29.83 3.66 29.02
N ARG A 687 28.80 4.17 28.37
CA ARG A 687 27.55 4.52 29.06
C ARG A 687 26.68 3.28 29.00
N GLU A 688 26.67 2.53 30.10
CA GLU A 688 25.76 1.40 30.31
C GLU A 688 24.31 1.88 30.13
N ILE A 689 23.62 1.34 29.12
CA ILE A 689 22.15 1.35 29.05
C ILE A 689 21.70 0.10 29.82
N PRO A 690 20.91 0.22 30.89
CA PRO A 690 20.60 -0.90 31.78
C PRO A 690 19.45 -1.75 31.21
N VAL A 691 19.77 -2.72 30.34
CA VAL A 691 18.80 -3.76 29.93
C VAL A 691 19.35 -5.19 30.04
N PHE A 692 20.62 -5.38 30.40
CA PHE A 692 21.18 -6.72 30.72
C PHE A 692 21.92 -6.72 32.06
N LYS A 693 21.16 -6.59 33.15
CA LYS A 693 21.59 -7.01 34.50
C LYS A 693 20.58 -8.01 35.07
N TYR A 694 20.39 -9.13 34.37
CA TYR A 694 19.74 -10.31 34.95
C TYR A 694 20.39 -11.65 34.56
N VAL A 695 21.42 -11.67 33.70
CA VAL A 695 22.13 -12.91 33.31
C VAL A 695 23.60 -12.94 33.74
N THR A 696 24.20 -11.82 34.14
CA THR A 696 25.62 -11.72 34.56
C THR A 696 25.82 -11.52 36.06
N ALA A 697 24.82 -11.84 36.89
CA ALA A 697 24.96 -11.85 38.36
C ALA A 697 24.99 -13.26 38.97
N GLN A 698 24.74 -14.33 38.20
CA GLN A 698 24.90 -15.72 38.66
C GLN A 698 26.20 -16.39 38.19
N HIS A 699 26.96 -15.77 37.28
CA HIS A 699 28.22 -16.36 36.77
C HIS A 699 29.40 -16.27 37.75
N ASN A 700 29.27 -15.51 38.86
CA ASN A 700 30.35 -15.32 39.84
C ASN A 700 30.10 -16.02 41.20
N TYR A 701 29.09 -16.89 41.31
CA TYR A 701 28.88 -17.70 42.52
C TYR A 701 28.94 -19.22 42.30
N ILE A 702 29.17 -19.68 41.06
CA ILE A 702 29.35 -21.12 40.76
C ILE A 702 30.64 -21.31 39.95
N THR A 703 31.76 -20.83 40.50
CA THR A 703 33.12 -21.12 40.03
C THR A 703 33.99 -21.77 41.11
N GLN A 704 33.36 -22.43 42.10
CA GLN A 704 34.05 -23.22 43.12
C GLN A 704 33.50 -24.65 43.27
N ASP A 705 33.01 -25.26 42.19
CA ASP A 705 32.78 -26.71 42.18
C ASP A 705 33.42 -27.36 40.95
N SER A 706 34.47 -28.15 41.20
CA SER A 706 35.27 -28.86 40.19
C SER A 706 34.56 -30.08 39.57
N SER A 707 33.33 -30.38 39.98
CA SER A 707 32.56 -31.52 39.47
C SER A 707 31.65 -31.21 38.26
N LEU A 708 31.50 -29.93 37.86
CA LEU A 708 30.59 -29.50 36.77
C LEU A 708 31.28 -29.16 35.44
N ARG A 709 32.59 -29.37 35.31
CA ARG A 709 33.32 -29.16 34.03
C ARG A 709 33.05 -30.22 32.96
N PHE A 710 32.46 -31.36 33.31
CA PHE A 710 32.24 -32.47 32.37
C PHE A 710 30.86 -32.49 31.69
N VAL A 711 29.91 -31.64 32.12
CA VAL A 711 28.52 -31.67 31.61
C VAL A 711 28.24 -30.56 30.58
N LEU A 712 29.03 -29.49 30.55
CA LEU A 712 28.83 -28.37 29.60
C LEU A 712 29.54 -28.51 28.25
N ALA A 713 30.32 -29.58 28.04
CA ALA A 713 30.99 -29.82 26.75
C ALA A 713 30.09 -30.52 25.70
N SER A 714 28.92 -31.02 26.09
CA SER A 714 28.07 -31.87 25.23
C SER A 714 26.88 -31.16 24.58
N ALA A 715 26.67 -29.86 24.83
CA ALA A 715 25.47 -29.13 24.36
C ALA A 715 25.75 -28.09 23.27
N TYR A 716 26.93 -28.13 22.63
CA TYR A 716 27.26 -27.25 21.50
C TYR A 716 27.12 -27.91 20.12
N TRP A 717 26.66 -29.17 20.05
CA TRP A 717 26.34 -29.87 18.80
C TRP A 717 25.15 -30.82 19.00
N ILE A 718 23.94 -30.33 18.69
CA ILE A 718 22.79 -30.98 17.99
C ILE A 718 21.85 -29.85 17.56
#